data_AF-A0A0P7BHA5-F1
#
_entry.id   AF-A0A0P7BHA5-F1
#
_cell.length_a   1.000
_cell.length_b   1.000
_cell.length_c   1.000
_cell.angle_alpha   90.00
_cell.angle_beta   90.00
_cell.angle_gamma   90.00
#
_symmetry.space_group_name_H-M   'P 1'
#
loop_
_entity.id
_entity.type
_entity.pdbx_description
1 polymer ?
#
loop_
_entity_poly.entity_id
_entity_poly.type
_entity_poly.pdbx_seq_one_letter_code
_entity_poly.pdbx_strand_id
1 'polypeptide(L)'
;MVLFKRKPVQFLAPVEIEDDNVEVWHIPQTGEIFVSYEEYLNRMDFYKQRRFNDQITGHSGLTFFEAFKSELAGGKEVEASFPEALKGPILRKVQFQTVSRLDNLVDQIYEEFKHDYYPGEEVTVTMNGGDRVHGLVRDKTSFGARTNPDGTQTPRTTRYSVNLKESDSETIVTDEHICRDRGIFTKAMLRSFIKKTVTRDAWNGAPWLVKHEYAAQYHIDTRVPPHLRYDTKVQERKQLQAQKRASLPHETNGRSPAGAVNPGPMRLPELKPAPKGKSKPSQTGSGSKGLKWPLNMPVHGGNPFSYPPDHQEQGPSQREPTPPPPPPPPPKYPIEDLQLEPRDDRKRPPLKYLCTNPPVQVENGDVVDNDLDMDSIGPLLETWDTLNVYCEVFKLDSFTFDDFVQTMRVASEQVPVQLFDEIHCSVLKILVDSEADGGKVRITLPEIEEDDSDEDEDEEGEENEEATPEPEPKPVGRATRSSMAKLEAERLAAEIAAAEAESEAAEAETKHRAEELLKDYDWIEHLRKRDFTNGGWERIMVGLLHQLSKNERQQQACEELLYELVPAETEPTQDTVRQAYAELNVNFRVKALQIICMLTTETKAMRGYMEDCSETMTTYRKEKIDWQRQRKQGVEDLRQLNEQRKILLPDNMPPSPSQTPVKAEEDVKMTDVDESLMSREEDGEETEEDGAARRKRRRAQSTKQRKREEEQARKEKEKAKAEKTSKTPKPPAQSKQFIKLLKDIQKKEDLIRKCEDEIAILDNDLREADCPRTRVMGKDRFWNRYYWFERNGMPYGGLPNSSTASAQYANGCIWVQGPDDLEREGYVDLPADLQDEYKAKFNMTVPERKAMEEGKTSVYNARQWGYISEPEHVDELIKWLDPRGFNELKLRKELLNYKEKIAKHMENRKTYLAESEEAEHKEEAKRTSSRIRDKTPEPPSYRCLQWENSTAIDEVGHLHSDPPPPPRSRKQTKKREAQSDAPAAPATKTRRRRGG
;
A
#
# COMPACT_ATOMS: atom_id res chain seq x y z
N MET A 1 -11.56 25.75 -6.53
CA MET A 1 -10.22 26.07 -7.07
C MET A 1 -9.61 24.77 -7.55
N VAL A 2 -8.85 24.77 -8.64
CA VAL A 2 -8.20 23.53 -9.11
C VAL A 2 -7.12 23.09 -8.13
N LEU A 3 -7.11 21.80 -7.78
CA LEU A 3 -6.18 21.21 -6.83
C LEU A 3 -5.16 20.31 -7.56
N PHE A 4 -3.90 20.42 -7.18
CA PHE A 4 -2.83 19.49 -7.54
C PHE A 4 -2.26 18.88 -6.27
N LYS A 5 -2.21 17.54 -6.18
CA LYS A 5 -1.80 16.81 -4.95
C LYS A 5 -2.51 17.33 -3.68
N ARG A 6 -3.82 17.60 -3.78
CA ARG A 6 -4.69 18.12 -2.71
C ARG A 6 -4.33 19.54 -2.20
N LYS A 7 -3.53 20.29 -2.95
CA LYS A 7 -3.22 21.70 -2.68
C LYS A 7 -3.71 22.59 -3.82
N PRO A 8 -4.17 23.82 -3.56
CA PRO A 8 -4.48 24.78 -4.62
C PRO A 8 -3.28 24.94 -5.55
N VAL A 9 -3.53 24.92 -6.86
CA VAL A 9 -2.50 25.23 -7.86
C VAL A 9 -2.04 26.67 -7.66
N GLN A 10 -0.73 26.86 -7.47
CA GLN A 10 -0.14 28.19 -7.36
C GLN A 10 0.27 28.68 -8.74
N PHE A 11 -0.21 29.88 -9.10
CA PHE A 11 0.22 30.59 -10.31
C PHE A 11 1.57 31.26 -10.05
N LEU A 12 2.37 31.37 -11.11
CA LEU A 12 3.64 32.07 -11.09
C LEU A 12 3.40 33.57 -10.94
N ALA A 13 4.33 34.25 -10.27
CA ALA A 13 4.25 35.70 -10.13
C ALA A 13 4.39 36.37 -11.51
N PRO A 14 3.66 37.47 -11.78
CA PRO A 14 3.86 38.25 -13.00
C PRO A 14 5.32 38.67 -13.12
N VAL A 15 5.93 38.44 -14.28
CA VAL A 15 7.28 38.95 -14.59
C VAL A 15 7.14 40.46 -14.81
N GLU A 16 7.97 41.26 -14.13
CA GLU A 16 8.06 42.69 -14.42
C GLU A 16 8.72 42.87 -15.79
N ILE A 17 7.94 43.32 -16.77
CA ILE A 17 8.42 43.61 -18.12
C ILE A 17 8.61 45.12 -18.18
N GLU A 18 9.85 45.57 -18.29
CA GLU A 18 10.20 47.00 -18.29
C GLU A 18 9.95 47.68 -19.65
N ASP A 19 9.76 46.91 -20.72
CA ASP A 19 9.57 47.40 -22.10
C ASP A 19 8.27 46.85 -22.72
N ASP A 20 7.35 47.76 -23.04
CA ASP A 20 6.02 47.46 -23.57
C ASP A 20 6.03 46.85 -24.99
N ASN A 21 7.18 46.82 -25.68
CA ASN A 21 7.31 46.24 -27.02
C ASN A 21 7.79 44.78 -27.05
N VAL A 22 8.01 44.14 -25.91
CA VAL A 22 8.51 42.76 -25.84
C VAL A 22 7.38 41.77 -26.12
N GLU A 23 7.55 40.92 -27.14
CA GLU A 23 6.63 39.83 -27.43
C GLU A 23 6.67 38.77 -26.32
N VAL A 24 5.49 38.37 -25.84
CA VAL A 24 5.34 37.43 -24.72
C VAL A 24 4.34 36.32 -25.02
N TRP A 25 4.56 35.18 -24.39
CA TRP A 25 3.66 34.03 -24.42
C TRP A 25 2.72 34.09 -23.23
N HIS A 26 1.42 34.05 -23.47
CA HIS A 26 0.40 34.23 -22.44
C HIS A 26 -0.54 33.03 -22.39
N ILE A 27 -0.87 32.57 -21.18
CA ILE A 27 -1.90 31.55 -20.93
C ILE A 27 -3.19 32.27 -20.48
N PRO A 28 -4.21 32.46 -21.35
CA PRO A 28 -5.36 33.30 -21.07
C PRO A 28 -6.19 32.90 -19.84
N GLN A 29 -6.22 31.61 -19.52
CA GLN A 29 -7.03 31.08 -18.42
C GLN A 29 -6.38 31.27 -17.04
N THR A 30 -5.04 31.40 -16.98
CA THR A 30 -4.29 31.59 -15.73
C THR A 30 -3.75 33.00 -15.58
N GLY A 31 -3.69 33.77 -16.68
CA GLY A 31 -3.09 35.11 -16.71
C GLY A 31 -1.57 35.08 -16.57
N GLU A 32 -0.94 33.91 -16.66
CA GLU A 32 0.51 33.78 -16.59
C GLU A 32 1.15 34.20 -17.92
N ILE A 33 2.18 35.03 -17.83
CA ILE A 33 2.92 35.59 -18.96
C ILE A 33 4.37 35.10 -18.88
N PHE A 34 4.92 34.69 -20.02
CA PHE A 34 6.25 34.11 -20.16
C PHE A 34 7.02 34.82 -21.27
N VAL A 35 8.26 35.19 -20.97
CA VAL A 35 9.16 35.79 -21.97
C VAL A 35 9.90 34.70 -22.76
N SER A 36 10.02 33.49 -22.19
CA SER A 36 10.64 32.32 -22.84
C SER A 36 9.60 31.29 -23.31
N TYR A 37 9.70 30.87 -24.57
CA TYR A 37 8.83 29.85 -25.15
C TYR A 37 8.97 28.49 -24.44
N GLU A 38 10.18 28.12 -24.02
CA GLU A 38 10.41 26.85 -23.32
C GLU A 38 9.75 26.83 -21.93
N GLU A 39 9.72 27.96 -21.23
CA GLU A 39 9.03 28.08 -19.93
C GLU A 39 7.52 27.99 -20.09
N TYR A 40 6.99 28.64 -21.13
CA TYR A 40 5.59 28.51 -21.54
C TYR A 40 5.21 27.05 -21.85
N LEU A 41 6.00 26.33 -22.66
CA LEU A 41 5.74 24.93 -22.99
C LEU A 41 5.77 24.03 -21.75
N ASN A 42 6.79 24.16 -20.89
CA ASN A 42 6.86 23.39 -19.64
C ASN A 42 5.66 23.65 -18.73
N ARG A 43 5.18 24.90 -18.67
CA ARG A 43 3.99 25.26 -17.91
C ARG A 43 2.72 24.69 -18.53
N MET A 44 2.60 24.74 -19.85
CA MET A 44 1.48 24.18 -20.59
C MET A 44 1.39 22.66 -20.44
N ASP A 45 2.53 21.95 -20.49
CA ASP A 45 2.60 20.51 -20.25
C ASP A 45 2.19 20.15 -18.83
N PHE A 46 2.61 20.93 -17.83
CA PHE A 46 2.11 20.78 -16.47
C PHE A 46 0.58 20.87 -16.41
N TYR A 47 -0.05 21.83 -17.10
CA TYR A 47 -1.50 21.98 -17.14
C TYR A 47 -2.24 20.91 -17.95
N LYS A 48 -1.60 20.33 -18.96
CA LYS A 48 -2.14 19.22 -19.77
C LYS A 48 -2.05 17.87 -19.08
N GLN A 49 -1.30 17.72 -17.99
CA GLN A 49 -1.27 16.49 -17.21
C GLN A 49 -2.63 16.20 -16.55
N ARG A 50 -3.11 14.96 -16.65
CA ARG A 50 -4.33 14.47 -15.99
C ARG A 50 -4.14 14.17 -14.50
N ARG A 51 -3.68 15.17 -13.73
CA ARG A 51 -3.31 15.05 -12.31
C ARG A 51 -4.00 16.08 -11.42
N PHE A 52 -4.96 16.81 -11.96
CA PHE A 52 -5.71 17.84 -11.24
C PHE A 52 -7.06 17.32 -10.79
N ASN A 53 -7.52 17.90 -9.68
CA ASN A 53 -8.80 17.59 -9.07
C ASN A 53 -9.63 18.86 -8.94
N ASP A 54 -10.93 18.72 -9.13
CA ASP A 54 -11.94 19.74 -8.85
C ASP A 54 -12.24 19.73 -7.34
N GLN A 55 -12.08 20.87 -6.66
CA GLN A 55 -12.39 21.07 -5.26
C GLN A 55 -13.90 21.06 -4.98
N ILE A 56 -14.72 21.58 -5.88
CA ILE A 56 -16.18 21.68 -5.75
C ILE A 56 -16.79 20.29 -5.96
N THR A 57 -16.63 19.72 -7.15
CA THR A 57 -17.26 18.44 -7.52
C THR A 57 -16.51 17.22 -6.97
N GLY A 58 -15.21 17.34 -6.68
CA GLY A 58 -14.38 16.24 -6.18
C GLY A 58 -13.84 15.30 -7.25
N HIS A 59 -14.15 15.52 -8.53
CA HIS A 59 -13.63 14.70 -9.64
C HIS A 59 -12.10 14.84 -9.74
N SER A 60 -11.43 13.71 -9.91
CA SER A 60 -9.97 13.61 -10.01
C SER A 60 -9.54 13.06 -11.36
N GLY A 61 -8.28 13.30 -11.74
CA GLY A 61 -7.73 12.79 -13.01
C GLY A 61 -8.07 13.67 -14.22
N LEU A 62 -8.35 14.94 -13.98
CA LEU A 62 -8.63 15.94 -15.01
C LEU A 62 -7.35 16.71 -15.36
N THR A 63 -7.30 17.28 -16.56
CA THR A 63 -6.34 18.36 -16.87
C THR A 63 -6.68 19.62 -16.07
N PHE A 64 -5.74 20.57 -15.97
CA PHE A 64 -6.01 21.83 -15.27
C PHE A 64 -7.19 22.58 -15.89
N PHE A 65 -7.27 22.63 -17.22
CA PHE A 65 -8.32 23.38 -17.93
C PHE A 65 -9.68 22.69 -17.83
N GLU A 66 -9.74 21.36 -17.86
CA GLU A 66 -10.97 20.60 -17.61
C GLU A 66 -11.44 20.80 -16.17
N ALA A 67 -10.54 20.68 -15.20
CA ALA A 67 -10.85 20.94 -13.80
C ALA A 67 -11.30 22.39 -13.57
N PHE A 68 -10.67 23.35 -14.25
CA PHE A 68 -11.04 24.77 -14.17
C PHE A 68 -12.42 25.06 -14.77
N LYS A 69 -12.74 24.45 -15.92
CA LYS A 69 -14.09 24.54 -16.53
C LYS A 69 -15.14 23.89 -15.64
N SER A 70 -14.86 22.70 -15.10
CA SER A 70 -15.72 21.98 -14.17
C SER A 70 -15.98 22.79 -12.89
N GLU A 71 -14.94 23.43 -12.35
CA GLU A 71 -15.02 24.33 -11.21
C GLU A 71 -15.90 25.57 -11.47
N LEU A 72 -15.77 26.18 -12.65
CA LEU A 72 -16.59 27.32 -13.05
C LEU A 72 -18.06 26.92 -13.23
N ALA A 73 -18.30 25.78 -13.88
CA ALA A 73 -19.64 25.25 -14.12
C ALA A 73 -20.32 24.83 -12.80
N GLY A 74 -19.67 23.95 -12.02
CA GLY A 74 -20.17 23.50 -10.74
C GLY A 74 -20.30 24.64 -9.71
N GLY A 75 -19.42 25.64 -9.76
CA GLY A 75 -19.54 26.84 -8.94
C GLY A 75 -20.79 27.66 -9.25
N LYS A 76 -21.09 27.88 -10.54
CA LYS A 76 -22.31 28.59 -10.98
C LYS A 76 -23.58 27.82 -10.62
N GLU A 77 -23.56 26.51 -10.80
CA GLU A 77 -24.69 25.64 -10.46
C GLU A 77 -24.98 25.65 -8.95
N VAL A 78 -23.95 25.54 -8.11
CA VAL A 78 -24.07 25.62 -6.65
C VAL A 78 -24.60 27.00 -6.23
N GLU A 79 -24.15 28.06 -6.87
CA GLU A 79 -24.61 29.43 -6.57
C GLU A 79 -26.07 29.66 -6.98
N ALA A 80 -26.51 29.12 -8.12
CA ALA A 80 -27.87 29.24 -8.61
C ALA A 80 -28.87 28.34 -7.84
N SER A 81 -28.45 27.15 -7.43
CA SER A 81 -29.32 26.17 -6.77
C SER A 81 -29.45 26.36 -5.26
N PHE A 82 -28.46 27.01 -4.62
CA PHE A 82 -28.48 27.19 -3.17
C PHE A 82 -29.42 28.33 -2.75
N PRO A 83 -30.33 28.13 -1.77
CA PRO A 83 -31.33 29.13 -1.41
C PRO A 83 -30.73 30.48 -0.98
N GLU A 84 -31.12 31.57 -1.65
CA GLU A 84 -30.56 32.91 -1.45
C GLU A 84 -30.71 33.40 0.01
N ALA A 85 -31.88 33.17 0.60
CA ALA A 85 -32.18 33.55 1.99
C ALA A 85 -31.26 32.88 3.03
N LEU A 86 -30.66 31.73 2.70
CA LEU A 86 -29.77 30.98 3.59
C LEU A 86 -28.29 31.38 3.43
N LYS A 87 -27.89 31.97 2.30
CA LYS A 87 -26.47 32.27 2.01
C LYS A 87 -25.85 33.15 3.08
N GLY A 88 -26.43 34.33 3.34
CA GLY A 88 -25.92 35.28 4.34
C GLY A 88 -25.86 34.71 5.77
N PRO A 89 -26.97 34.17 6.32
CA PRO A 89 -26.99 33.55 7.64
C PRO A 89 -25.97 32.42 7.84
N ILE A 90 -25.84 31.52 6.87
CA ILE A 90 -24.89 30.41 6.94
C ILE A 90 -23.44 30.92 6.90
N LEU A 91 -23.12 31.85 6.00
CA LEU A 91 -21.77 32.42 5.92
C LEU A 91 -21.39 33.16 7.20
N ARG A 92 -22.32 33.90 7.82
CA ARG A 92 -22.10 34.52 9.13
C ARG A 92 -21.81 33.50 10.22
N LYS A 93 -22.47 32.34 10.19
CA LYS A 93 -22.25 31.27 11.17
C LYS A 93 -20.93 30.54 10.97
N VAL A 94 -20.55 30.30 9.71
CA VAL A 94 -19.31 29.61 9.34
C VAL A 94 -18.09 30.48 9.61
N GLN A 95 -18.21 31.80 9.44
CA GLN A 95 -17.16 32.76 9.73
C GLN A 95 -16.59 32.54 11.14
N PHE A 96 -15.27 32.39 11.22
CA PHE A 96 -14.50 32.18 12.45
C PHE A 96 -14.73 30.86 13.19
N GLN A 97 -15.46 29.90 12.64
CA GLN A 97 -15.49 28.54 13.20
C GLN A 97 -14.10 27.90 13.14
N THR A 98 -13.70 27.18 14.18
CA THR A 98 -12.38 26.51 14.25
C THR A 98 -12.45 25.00 14.01
N VAL A 99 -13.58 24.51 13.50
CA VAL A 99 -13.81 23.08 13.23
C VAL A 99 -12.81 22.56 12.19
N SER A 100 -12.06 21.52 12.53
CA SER A 100 -10.92 21.04 11.73
C SER A 100 -11.30 20.24 10.48
N ARG A 101 -12.46 19.58 10.45
CA ARG A 101 -12.93 18.80 9.29
C ARG A 101 -14.14 19.48 8.66
N LEU A 102 -14.13 19.61 7.33
CA LEU A 102 -15.25 20.21 6.58
C LEU A 102 -16.55 19.44 6.82
N ASP A 103 -16.51 18.11 6.83
CA ASP A 103 -17.72 17.30 7.05
C ASP A 103 -18.36 17.57 8.41
N ASN A 104 -17.56 17.68 9.48
CA ASN A 104 -18.06 18.02 10.81
C ASN A 104 -18.67 19.43 10.84
N LEU A 105 -18.09 20.39 10.11
CA LEU A 105 -18.66 21.74 9.99
C LEU A 105 -19.98 21.69 9.23
N VAL A 106 -20.05 20.96 8.11
CA VAL A 106 -21.28 20.78 7.33
C VAL A 106 -22.37 20.14 8.19
N ASP A 107 -22.05 19.11 8.97
CA ASP A 107 -23.00 18.48 9.88
C ASP A 107 -23.50 19.46 10.95
N GLN A 108 -22.60 20.22 11.58
CA GLN A 108 -22.96 21.20 12.60
C GLN A 108 -23.90 22.28 12.04
N ILE A 109 -23.56 22.85 10.88
CA ILE A 109 -24.36 23.89 10.24
C ILE A 109 -25.69 23.31 9.75
N TYR A 110 -25.69 22.10 9.19
CA TYR A 110 -26.92 21.45 8.73
C TYR A 110 -27.90 21.21 9.89
N GLU A 111 -27.43 20.64 11.01
CA GLU A 111 -28.28 20.36 12.17
C GLU A 111 -28.86 21.63 12.82
N GLU A 112 -28.15 22.74 12.74
CA GLU A 112 -28.62 24.04 13.24
C GLU A 112 -29.65 24.69 12.32
N PHE A 113 -29.44 24.62 11.00
CA PHE A 113 -30.30 25.31 10.02
C PHE A 113 -31.46 24.47 9.49
N LYS A 114 -31.46 23.14 9.67
CA LYS A 114 -32.50 22.24 9.11
C LYS A 114 -33.93 22.58 9.55
N HIS A 115 -34.10 23.15 10.74
CA HIS A 115 -35.40 23.56 11.30
C HIS A 115 -35.49 25.06 11.57
N ASP A 116 -34.58 25.86 11.00
CA ASP A 116 -34.52 27.30 11.22
C ASP A 116 -34.71 28.04 9.88
N TYR A 117 -35.87 28.67 9.69
CA TYR A 117 -36.30 29.24 8.40
C TYR A 117 -36.09 30.76 8.36
N TYR A 118 -35.67 31.31 7.21
CA TYR A 118 -35.37 32.73 7.05
C TYR A 118 -36.33 33.44 6.08
N PRO A 119 -36.56 34.76 6.25
CA PRO A 119 -37.34 35.55 5.31
C PRO A 119 -36.85 35.39 3.86
N GLY A 120 -37.79 35.19 2.93
CA GLY A 120 -37.51 34.91 1.53
C GLY A 120 -37.36 33.43 1.17
N GLU A 121 -37.45 32.51 2.14
CA GLU A 121 -37.48 31.06 1.87
C GLU A 121 -38.87 30.55 1.47
N GLU A 122 -38.91 29.63 0.52
CA GLU A 122 -40.10 28.85 0.19
C GLU A 122 -40.23 27.65 1.14
N VAL A 123 -41.41 27.51 1.73
CA VAL A 123 -41.71 26.49 2.73
C VAL A 123 -43.10 25.90 2.50
N THR A 124 -43.31 24.72 3.05
CA THR A 124 -44.60 24.05 3.09
C THR A 124 -45.15 24.11 4.50
N VAL A 125 -46.33 24.71 4.64
CA VAL A 125 -47.04 24.92 5.90
C VAL A 125 -48.17 23.90 6.04
N THR A 126 -48.28 23.28 7.21
CA THR A 126 -49.39 22.39 7.54
C THR A 126 -50.47 23.17 8.30
N MET A 127 -51.66 23.26 7.72
CA MET A 127 -52.81 23.93 8.33
C MET A 127 -53.48 23.05 9.39
N ASN A 128 -54.30 23.65 10.25
CA ASN A 128 -55.04 22.96 11.32
C ASN A 128 -55.95 21.80 10.82
N GLY A 129 -56.27 21.75 9.53
CA GLY A 129 -57.02 20.67 8.89
C GLY A 129 -56.18 19.52 8.33
N GLY A 130 -54.84 19.58 8.44
CA GLY A 130 -53.91 18.60 7.85
C GLY A 130 -53.48 18.89 6.41
N ASP A 131 -54.10 19.88 5.76
CA ASP A 131 -53.74 20.33 4.41
C ASP A 131 -52.37 21.00 4.40
N ARG A 132 -51.55 20.70 3.38
CA ARG A 132 -50.20 21.24 3.20
C ARG A 132 -50.21 22.25 2.07
N VAL A 133 -49.84 23.50 2.36
CA VAL A 133 -49.87 24.61 1.41
C VAL A 133 -48.48 25.23 1.31
N HIS A 134 -48.06 25.59 0.09
CA HIS A 134 -46.79 26.27 -0.14
C HIS A 134 -46.91 27.77 0.17
N GLY A 135 -45.87 28.33 0.78
CA GLY A 135 -45.81 29.74 1.13
C GLY A 135 -44.38 30.28 1.20
N LEU A 136 -44.27 31.60 1.29
CA LEU A 136 -43.01 32.33 1.41
C LEU A 136 -42.89 32.91 2.82
N VAL A 137 -41.79 32.64 3.51
CA VAL A 137 -41.52 33.23 4.83
C VAL A 137 -41.30 34.74 4.66
N ARG A 138 -42.12 35.55 5.33
CA ARG A 138 -42.04 37.01 5.32
C ARG A 138 -41.24 37.54 6.50
N ASP A 139 -41.51 37.02 7.70
CA ASP A 139 -40.84 37.46 8.92
C ASP A 139 -40.57 36.28 9.85
N LYS A 140 -39.51 36.40 10.64
CA LYS A 140 -39.09 35.44 11.65
C LYS A 140 -38.93 36.18 12.97
N THR A 141 -39.78 35.84 13.94
CA THR A 141 -39.69 36.36 15.30
C THR A 141 -39.29 35.26 16.28
N SER A 142 -38.09 35.36 16.86
CA SER A 142 -37.63 34.44 17.92
C SER A 142 -37.80 35.07 19.30
N PHE A 143 -38.51 34.38 20.19
CA PHE A 143 -38.64 34.75 21.60
C PHE A 143 -37.67 33.92 22.43
N GLY A 144 -36.75 34.59 23.15
CA GLY A 144 -35.86 33.94 24.10
C GLY A 144 -36.61 33.33 25.29
N ALA A 145 -35.95 32.46 26.05
CA ALA A 145 -36.53 31.92 27.28
C ALA A 145 -36.83 33.07 28.25
N ARG A 146 -38.08 33.11 28.75
CA ARG A 146 -38.53 34.12 29.72
C ARG A 146 -38.91 33.42 31.01
N THR A 147 -38.45 33.97 32.13
CA THR A 147 -38.89 33.54 33.46
C THR A 147 -40.15 34.30 33.80
N ASN A 148 -41.26 33.59 33.93
CA ASN A 148 -42.51 34.17 34.39
C ASN A 148 -42.36 34.63 35.85
N PRO A 149 -43.22 35.56 36.33
CA PRO A 149 -43.26 35.97 37.74
C PRO A 149 -43.46 34.81 38.74
N ASP A 150 -43.96 33.66 38.26
CA ASP A 150 -44.20 32.41 38.97
C ASP A 150 -42.98 31.45 38.98
N GLY A 151 -41.80 31.90 38.52
CA GLY A 151 -40.58 31.10 38.50
C GLY A 151 -40.51 30.02 37.41
N THR A 152 -41.58 29.82 36.64
CA THR A 152 -41.61 28.92 35.46
C THR A 152 -40.91 29.57 34.27
N GLN A 153 -39.99 28.83 33.62
CA GLN A 153 -39.32 29.29 32.40
C GLN A 153 -40.12 28.85 31.17
N THR A 154 -40.55 29.79 30.33
CA THR A 154 -41.09 29.45 29.01
C THR A 154 -39.94 29.09 28.07
N PRO A 155 -40.00 27.97 27.33
CA PRO A 155 -38.96 27.58 26.38
C PRO A 155 -38.83 28.61 25.25
N ARG A 156 -37.68 28.62 24.57
CA ARG A 156 -37.45 29.43 23.38
C ARG A 156 -38.48 29.02 22.31
N THR A 157 -39.23 29.98 21.77
CA THR A 157 -40.22 29.72 20.71
C THR A 157 -39.97 30.66 19.55
N THR A 158 -39.93 30.12 18.34
CA THR A 158 -39.87 30.93 17.11
C THR A 158 -41.22 30.89 16.41
N ARG A 159 -41.65 32.04 15.90
CA ARG A 159 -42.85 32.18 15.07
C ARG A 159 -42.44 32.72 13.71
N TYR A 160 -43.00 32.14 12.66
CA TYR A 160 -42.78 32.54 11.27
C TYR A 160 -44.07 33.10 10.70
N SER A 161 -44.00 34.29 10.13
CA SER A 161 -45.09 34.82 9.32
C SER A 161 -44.90 34.36 7.88
N VAL A 162 -45.85 33.60 7.34
CA VAL A 162 -45.76 32.98 6.02
C VAL A 162 -46.91 33.50 5.16
N ASN A 163 -46.60 34.00 3.97
CA ASN A 163 -47.58 34.38 2.95
C ASN A 163 -47.84 33.18 2.04
N LEU A 164 -49.10 32.73 1.96
CA LEU A 164 -49.49 31.52 1.22
C LEU A 164 -49.64 31.79 -0.27
N LYS A 165 -49.02 30.98 -1.12
CA LYS A 165 -49.04 31.17 -2.58
C LYS A 165 -50.44 31.05 -3.21
N GLU A 166 -51.32 30.23 -2.63
CA GLU A 166 -52.65 29.97 -3.20
C GLU A 166 -53.71 31.02 -2.84
N SER A 167 -53.55 31.76 -1.74
CA SER A 167 -54.56 32.71 -1.23
C SER A 167 -54.04 34.12 -0.98
N ASP A 168 -52.73 34.36 -1.16
CA ASP A 168 -52.01 35.61 -0.81
C ASP A 168 -52.30 36.12 0.62
N SER A 169 -52.74 35.21 1.50
CA SER A 169 -53.06 35.50 2.90
C SER A 169 -51.88 35.18 3.81
N GLU A 170 -51.75 35.93 4.89
CA GLU A 170 -50.66 35.80 5.86
C GLU A 170 -51.10 34.93 7.06
N THR A 171 -50.24 33.99 7.45
CA THR A 171 -50.46 33.06 8.56
C THR A 171 -49.21 32.95 9.42
N ILE A 172 -49.41 32.85 10.73
CA ILE A 172 -48.33 32.73 11.70
C ILE A 172 -48.24 31.28 12.16
N VAL A 173 -47.08 30.66 11.96
CA VAL A 173 -46.82 29.26 12.31
C VAL A 173 -45.60 29.11 13.20
N THR A 174 -45.59 28.03 13.98
CA THR A 174 -44.46 27.62 14.84
C THR A 174 -43.61 26.57 14.14
N ASP A 175 -42.44 26.26 14.71
CA ASP A 175 -41.48 25.28 14.17
C ASP A 175 -42.09 23.89 13.84
N GLU A 176 -43.21 23.52 14.47
CA GLU A 176 -43.91 22.24 14.28
C GLU A 176 -44.75 22.16 13.00
N HIS A 177 -45.20 23.31 12.47
CA HIS A 177 -46.18 23.39 11.36
C HIS A 177 -45.57 23.93 10.06
N ILE A 178 -44.23 24.01 9.98
CA ILE A 178 -43.47 24.55 8.85
C ILE A 178 -42.33 23.59 8.49
N CYS A 179 -42.17 23.30 7.20
CA CYS A 179 -41.11 22.43 6.69
C CYS A 179 -40.60 22.88 5.32
N ARG A 180 -39.33 22.61 5.00
CA ARG A 180 -38.81 22.75 3.63
C ARG A 180 -39.16 21.51 2.81
N ASP A 181 -39.28 21.69 1.50
CA ASP A 181 -39.44 20.54 0.60
C ASP A 181 -38.15 19.70 0.54
N ARG A 182 -38.35 18.41 0.29
CA ARG A 182 -37.26 17.43 0.26
C ARG A 182 -36.33 17.77 -0.90
N GLY A 183 -35.04 17.91 -0.61
CA GLY A 183 -34.00 18.15 -1.62
C GLY A 183 -33.55 19.61 -1.76
N ILE A 184 -34.27 20.59 -1.19
CA ILE A 184 -33.91 22.02 -1.30
C ILE A 184 -32.67 22.37 -0.46
N PHE A 185 -32.56 21.80 0.74
CA PHE A 185 -31.44 22.03 1.65
C PHE A 185 -30.86 20.69 2.09
N THR A 186 -29.79 20.26 1.42
CA THR A 186 -29.11 18.98 1.69
C THR A 186 -27.68 19.19 2.16
N LYS A 187 -27.13 18.22 2.90
CA LYS A 187 -25.71 18.25 3.31
C LYS A 187 -24.75 18.32 2.12
N ALA A 188 -25.09 17.70 0.99
CA ALA A 188 -24.28 17.74 -0.23
C ALA A 188 -24.22 19.15 -0.83
N MET A 189 -25.38 19.82 -0.98
CA MET A 189 -25.44 21.21 -1.45
C MET A 189 -24.72 22.16 -0.49
N LEU A 190 -24.93 21.99 0.83
CA LEU A 190 -24.26 22.79 1.85
C LEU A 190 -22.74 22.62 1.82
N ARG A 191 -22.25 21.39 1.64
CA ARG A 191 -20.82 21.10 1.49
C ARG A 191 -20.23 21.84 0.29
N SER A 192 -20.89 21.79 -0.87
CA SER A 192 -20.44 22.48 -2.08
C SER A 192 -20.48 24.01 -1.92
N PHE A 193 -21.54 24.54 -1.29
CA PHE A 193 -21.68 25.96 -1.00
C PHE A 193 -20.55 26.46 -0.08
N ILE A 194 -20.26 25.77 1.02
CA ILE A 194 -19.17 26.14 1.95
C ILE A 194 -17.80 26.08 1.25
N LYS A 195 -17.54 25.04 0.43
CA LYS A 195 -16.30 24.93 -0.34
C LYS A 195 -16.09 26.09 -1.32
N LYS A 196 -17.17 26.56 -1.95
CA LYS A 196 -17.14 27.66 -2.93
C LYS A 196 -16.90 29.00 -2.26
N THR A 197 -17.51 29.25 -1.11
CA THR A 197 -17.62 30.59 -0.49
C THR A 197 -16.60 30.87 0.62
N VAL A 198 -15.94 29.84 1.15
CA VAL A 198 -15.08 29.94 2.33
C VAL A 198 -13.68 29.37 2.06
N THR A 199 -12.69 29.88 2.79
CA THR A 199 -11.28 29.45 2.78
C THR A 199 -10.81 29.16 4.20
N ARG A 200 -9.75 28.36 4.34
CA ARG A 200 -9.12 28.09 5.63
C ARG A 200 -7.63 27.82 5.47
N ASP A 201 -6.84 28.39 6.34
CA ASP A 201 -5.39 28.18 6.37
C ASP A 201 -5.01 26.78 6.85
N ALA A 202 -3.82 26.34 6.45
CA ALA A 202 -3.30 24.99 6.69
C ALA A 202 -2.64 24.81 8.08
N TRP A 203 -3.22 25.37 9.15
CA TRP A 203 -2.74 25.19 10.53
C TRP A 203 -3.85 24.74 11.50
N ASN A 204 -3.48 24.00 12.54
CA ASN A 204 -4.44 23.44 13.49
C ASN A 204 -5.09 24.52 14.34
N GLY A 205 -6.41 24.68 14.19
CA GLY A 205 -7.20 25.72 14.85
C GLY A 205 -7.42 26.97 13.98
N ALA A 206 -7.02 26.95 12.70
CA ALA A 206 -7.31 28.02 11.76
C ALA A 206 -8.82 28.26 11.64
N PRO A 207 -9.29 29.51 11.78
CA PRO A 207 -10.69 29.85 11.55
C PRO A 207 -11.06 29.70 10.07
N TRP A 208 -12.29 29.28 9.81
CA TRP A 208 -12.90 29.38 8.48
C TRP A 208 -13.20 30.84 8.14
N LEU A 209 -12.79 31.30 6.96
CA LEU A 209 -12.92 32.68 6.48
C LEU A 209 -13.71 32.75 5.18
N VAL A 210 -14.82 33.48 5.21
CA VAL A 210 -15.62 33.81 4.02
C VAL A 210 -14.76 34.64 3.06
N LYS A 211 -14.76 34.27 1.77
CA LYS A 211 -14.01 35.00 0.73
C LYS A 211 -14.50 36.43 0.61
N HIS A 212 -13.59 37.35 0.27
CA HIS A 212 -13.88 38.78 0.23
C HIS A 212 -15.09 39.17 -0.64
N GLU A 213 -15.29 38.49 -1.78
CA GLU A 213 -16.44 38.72 -2.67
C GLU A 213 -17.79 38.51 -1.96
N TYR A 214 -17.98 37.38 -1.26
CA TYR A 214 -19.21 37.11 -0.51
C TYR A 214 -19.28 37.90 0.80
N ALA A 215 -18.13 38.14 1.44
CA ALA A 215 -18.10 38.95 2.65
C ALA A 215 -18.54 40.40 2.39
N ALA A 216 -18.16 40.96 1.24
CA ALA A 216 -18.65 42.26 0.80
C ALA A 216 -20.16 42.23 0.50
N GLN A 217 -20.62 41.21 -0.25
CA GLN A 217 -22.03 41.05 -0.63
C GLN A 217 -22.98 40.90 0.58
N TYR A 218 -22.58 40.14 1.60
CA TYR A 218 -23.42 39.86 2.79
C TYR A 218 -23.02 40.68 4.03
N HIS A 219 -22.14 41.67 3.86
CA HIS A 219 -21.63 42.54 4.93
C HIS A 219 -21.08 41.79 6.14
N ILE A 220 -20.17 40.84 5.89
CA ILE A 220 -19.53 39.99 6.91
C ILE A 220 -18.14 40.55 7.24
N ASP A 221 -17.86 40.76 8.53
CA ASP A 221 -16.55 41.22 8.97
C ASP A 221 -15.49 40.11 8.75
N THR A 222 -14.46 40.44 7.99
CA THR A 222 -13.33 39.54 7.67
C THR A 222 -12.16 39.71 8.63
N ARG A 223 -12.21 40.68 9.55
CA ARG A 223 -11.13 40.93 10.52
C ARG A 223 -11.10 39.81 11.56
N VAL A 224 -10.12 38.94 11.42
CA VAL A 224 -9.90 37.82 12.34
C VAL A 224 -9.71 38.35 13.78
N PRO A 225 -10.57 37.95 14.74
CA PRO A 225 -10.43 38.33 16.14
C PRO A 225 -9.04 37.96 16.69
N PRO A 226 -8.43 38.80 17.55
CA PRO A 226 -7.06 38.57 18.02
C PRO A 226 -6.82 37.16 18.58
N HIS A 227 -7.75 36.63 19.38
CA HIS A 227 -7.66 35.29 19.98
C HIS A 227 -7.72 34.12 18.98
N LEU A 228 -8.09 34.37 17.71
CA LEU A 228 -8.12 33.38 16.63
C LEU A 228 -6.98 33.56 15.63
N ARG A 229 -6.14 34.59 15.81
CA ARG A 229 -4.97 34.81 14.97
C ARG A 229 -3.89 33.78 15.26
N TYR A 230 -3.14 33.42 14.22
CA TYR A 230 -2.03 32.48 14.31
C TYR A 230 -1.02 32.89 15.41
N ASP A 231 -0.59 34.15 15.44
CA ASP A 231 0.41 34.64 16.38
C ASP A 231 -0.04 34.49 17.85
N THR A 232 -1.31 34.79 18.13
CA THR A 232 -1.88 34.66 19.48
C THR A 232 -2.03 33.19 19.87
N LYS A 233 -2.39 32.30 18.95
CA LYS A 233 -2.41 30.85 19.20
C LYS A 233 -1.02 30.25 19.41
N VAL A 234 0.00 30.77 18.71
CA VAL A 234 1.40 30.41 18.93
C VAL A 234 1.87 30.91 20.30
N GLN A 235 1.50 32.12 20.70
CA GLN A 235 1.80 32.67 22.02
C GLN A 235 1.09 31.90 23.15
N GLU A 236 -0.19 31.56 22.98
CA GLU A 236 -0.95 30.74 23.93
C GLU A 236 -0.33 29.35 24.08
N ARG A 237 0.11 28.73 22.98
CA ARG A 237 0.83 27.44 23.02
C ARG A 237 2.19 27.55 23.72
N LYS A 238 2.93 28.64 23.47
CA LYS A 238 4.18 28.94 24.18
C LYS A 238 3.94 29.20 25.67
N GLN A 239 2.88 29.92 26.04
CA GLN A 239 2.48 30.18 27.42
C GLN A 239 1.99 28.93 28.14
N LEU A 240 1.22 28.05 27.49
CA LEU A 240 0.81 26.75 28.04
C LEU A 240 2.01 25.81 28.22
N GLN A 241 2.98 25.84 27.30
CA GLN A 241 4.25 25.14 27.49
C GLN A 241 5.09 25.74 28.62
N ALA A 242 5.09 27.07 28.77
CA ALA A 242 5.76 27.76 29.86
C ALA A 242 5.07 27.52 31.22
N GLN A 243 3.74 27.47 31.27
CA GLN A 243 2.96 27.13 32.47
C GLN A 243 3.13 25.66 32.84
N LYS A 244 3.15 24.73 31.87
CA LYS A 244 3.53 23.33 32.13
C LYS A 244 4.96 23.19 32.63
N ARG A 245 5.87 24.09 32.20
CA ARG A 245 7.24 24.18 32.74
C ARG A 245 7.30 24.83 34.12
N ALA A 246 6.40 25.76 34.43
CA ALA A 246 6.33 26.47 35.71
C ALA A 246 5.53 25.73 36.80
N SER A 247 4.66 24.79 36.44
CA SER A 247 3.94 23.92 37.37
C SER A 247 4.75 22.69 37.83
N LEU A 248 6.01 22.58 37.39
CA LEU A 248 6.99 21.67 37.97
C LEU A 248 7.67 22.42 39.15
N PRO A 249 7.80 21.82 40.34
CA PRO A 249 8.40 22.51 41.49
C PRO A 249 9.85 22.91 41.18
N HIS A 250 10.13 24.20 41.35
CA HIS A 250 11.45 24.80 41.23
C HIS A 250 12.18 24.69 42.58
N GLU A 251 13.22 23.86 42.69
CA GLU A 251 14.30 24.16 43.64
C GLU A 251 15.20 25.24 43.01
N THR A 252 14.87 26.47 43.41
CA THR A 252 15.73 27.60 43.79
C THR A 252 17.09 27.80 43.08
N ASN A 253 17.06 28.78 42.16
CA ASN A 253 17.90 30.00 42.08
C ASN A 253 19.42 29.90 42.34
N GLY A 254 20.35 30.41 41.51
CA GLY A 254 20.26 31.29 40.34
C GLY A 254 21.56 32.11 40.16
N ARG A 255 21.66 32.76 38.99
CA ARG A 255 22.49 33.95 38.63
C ARG A 255 23.81 33.72 37.84
N SER A 256 23.73 34.06 36.55
CA SER A 256 24.83 34.22 35.57
C SER A 256 25.84 35.33 35.94
N PRO A 257 27.03 35.40 35.29
CA PRO A 257 27.12 36.23 34.07
C PRO A 257 28.14 35.79 32.98
N ALA A 258 27.79 36.10 31.73
CA ALA A 258 28.61 36.49 30.57
C ALA A 258 29.89 35.72 30.16
N GLY A 259 29.88 35.20 28.91
CA GLY A 259 30.96 35.38 27.94
C GLY A 259 31.80 34.16 27.55
N ALA A 260 31.40 33.41 26.52
CA ALA A 260 32.28 32.74 25.56
C ALA A 260 31.49 32.28 24.32
N VAL A 261 32.18 32.15 23.20
CA VAL A 261 31.67 32.27 21.82
C VAL A 261 31.86 30.93 21.08
N ASN A 262 30.86 30.55 20.26
CA ASN A 262 30.85 29.60 19.12
C ASN A 262 30.94 28.07 19.37
N PRO A 263 30.55 27.21 18.39
CA PRO A 263 29.52 27.32 17.33
C PRO A 263 28.58 26.09 17.31
N GLY A 264 27.28 26.29 17.10
CA GLY A 264 26.34 25.18 16.82
C GLY A 264 26.11 25.05 15.31
N PRO A 265 26.22 23.85 14.70
CA PRO A 265 25.92 23.69 13.29
C PRO A 265 24.42 23.85 13.03
N MET A 266 24.17 24.44 11.87
CA MET A 266 22.88 24.89 11.39
C MET A 266 21.94 23.72 11.16
N ARG A 267 20.69 23.90 11.59
CA ARG A 267 19.56 23.19 10.98
C ARG A 267 19.36 23.81 9.60
N LEU A 268 19.80 23.14 8.53
CA LEU A 268 19.32 23.49 7.20
C LEU A 268 17.80 23.18 7.13
N PRO A 269 16.97 24.10 6.62
CA PRO A 269 15.54 23.88 6.45
C PRO A 269 15.28 22.70 5.50
N GLU A 270 14.37 21.80 5.90
CA GLU A 270 13.79 20.80 4.98
C GLU A 270 13.24 21.51 3.74
N LEU A 271 13.94 21.34 2.62
CA LEU A 271 13.47 21.68 1.29
C LEU A 271 12.30 20.76 0.94
N LYS A 272 11.12 21.37 0.85
CA LYS A 272 10.05 20.86 -0.02
C LYS A 272 10.60 20.84 -1.46
N PRO A 273 10.16 19.91 -2.32
CA PRO A 273 10.64 19.82 -3.69
C PRO A 273 10.35 21.12 -4.44
N ALA A 274 11.40 21.74 -4.99
CA ALA A 274 11.27 22.84 -5.93
C ALA A 274 11.13 22.28 -7.36
N PRO A 275 10.34 22.95 -8.22
CA PRO A 275 10.19 22.61 -9.63
C PRO A 275 11.47 22.90 -10.42
N LYS A 276 11.57 22.24 -11.57
CA LYS A 276 12.63 22.41 -12.57
C LYS A 276 12.81 23.88 -12.99
N GLY A 277 14.05 24.28 -13.29
CA GLY A 277 14.33 25.17 -14.43
C GLY A 277 15.24 26.38 -14.20
N LYS A 278 16.47 26.23 -14.71
CA LYS A 278 17.29 27.20 -15.47
C LYS A 278 18.01 28.36 -14.78
N SER A 279 19.15 28.63 -15.37
CA SER A 279 20.32 29.39 -14.94
C SER A 279 20.53 30.61 -15.84
N LYS A 280 21.21 31.65 -15.28
CA LYS A 280 22.21 32.59 -15.86
C LYS A 280 22.00 34.04 -15.34
N PRO A 281 22.99 34.96 -15.44
CA PRO A 281 24.23 35.02 -14.65
C PRO A 281 24.48 36.45 -14.07
N SER A 282 25.67 36.68 -13.48
CA SER A 282 26.34 38.00 -13.26
C SER A 282 26.03 38.72 -11.93
N GLN A 283 26.91 39.48 -11.26
CA GLN A 283 28.37 39.64 -11.17
C GLN A 283 28.61 40.54 -9.92
N THR A 284 29.76 40.32 -9.26
CA THR A 284 30.61 41.32 -8.57
C THR A 284 30.06 42.23 -7.46
N GLY A 285 30.76 42.26 -6.31
CA GLY A 285 30.69 43.41 -5.41
C GLY A 285 31.24 43.20 -4.00
N SER A 286 32.56 43.20 -3.85
CA SER A 286 33.32 43.24 -2.60
C SER A 286 33.00 44.46 -1.71
N GLY A 287 33.07 44.32 -0.38
CA GLY A 287 33.14 45.46 0.54
C GLY A 287 32.96 45.12 2.02
N SER A 288 34.06 45.10 2.76
CA SER A 288 34.15 44.79 4.19
C SER A 288 34.23 46.04 5.08
N LYS A 289 33.97 45.83 6.39
CA LYS A 289 34.16 46.74 7.57
C LYS A 289 33.03 47.77 7.76
N GLY A 290 32.49 48.06 8.94
CA GLY A 290 32.77 47.69 10.32
C GLY A 290 32.06 48.70 11.23
N LEU A 291 31.20 48.22 12.13
CA LEU A 291 31.22 48.43 13.58
C LEU A 291 30.60 49.74 14.14
N LYS A 292 29.55 49.48 14.94
CA LYS A 292 29.11 50.13 16.19
C LYS A 292 28.21 51.36 16.11
N TRP A 293 26.96 51.14 16.50
CA TRP A 293 26.17 52.08 17.29
C TRP A 293 25.92 51.46 18.68
N PRO A 294 25.99 52.23 19.78
CA PRO A 294 25.29 51.87 20.99
C PRO A 294 23.97 52.67 21.10
N LEU A 295 22.90 51.90 21.27
CA LEU A 295 21.76 52.09 22.15
C LEU A 295 21.63 53.44 22.89
N ASN A 296 20.54 54.19 22.68
CA ASN A 296 19.42 54.31 23.63
C ASN A 296 18.39 55.36 23.15
N MET A 297 17.11 55.08 23.33
CA MET A 297 16.06 56.10 23.48
C MET A 297 15.43 55.90 24.85
N PRO A 298 15.30 56.95 25.66
CA PRO A 298 14.15 57.03 26.55
C PRO A 298 13.50 58.43 26.51
N VAL A 299 12.18 58.44 26.36
CA VAL A 299 11.31 59.59 26.60
C VAL A 299 10.26 59.07 27.58
N HIS A 300 10.16 59.57 28.82
CA HIS A 300 9.56 60.87 29.11
C HIS A 300 10.08 61.49 30.43
N GLY A 301 10.47 62.76 30.33
CA GLY A 301 10.03 63.92 31.12
C GLY A 301 10.05 63.88 32.66
N GLY A 302 10.79 64.83 33.25
CA GLY A 302 10.43 65.46 34.54
C GLY A 302 11.55 65.60 35.58
N ASN A 303 12.19 66.76 35.61
CA ASN A 303 13.17 67.29 36.59
C ASN A 303 12.58 67.43 38.03
N PRO A 304 13.31 67.92 39.07
CA PRO A 304 14.63 67.56 39.65
C PRO A 304 14.59 67.46 41.22
N PHE A 305 15.64 66.96 41.90
CA PHE A 305 16.24 67.50 43.17
C PHE A 305 17.17 66.49 43.91
N SER A 306 18.36 67.01 44.30
CA SER A 306 19.27 66.67 45.42
C SER A 306 20.13 65.37 45.48
N TYR A 307 21.45 65.60 45.51
CA TYR A 307 22.63 64.85 46.02
C TYR A 307 22.63 64.61 47.57
N PRO A 308 23.64 63.98 48.24
CA PRO A 308 24.62 62.90 47.95
C PRO A 308 24.74 61.85 49.14
N PRO A 309 25.90 61.21 49.47
CA PRO A 309 26.21 59.78 49.30
C PRO A 309 26.56 59.03 50.62
N ASP A 310 26.89 57.72 50.59
CA ASP A 310 27.91 57.19 51.54
C ASP A 310 28.56 55.84 51.17
N HIS A 311 29.79 55.72 51.69
CA HIS A 311 30.88 54.73 51.57
C HIS A 311 30.49 53.23 51.70
N GLN A 312 31.30 52.21 51.35
CA GLN A 312 32.71 51.99 51.66
C GLN A 312 33.25 50.70 50.98
N GLU A 313 34.55 50.70 50.68
CA GLU A 313 35.36 49.58 50.16
C GLU A 313 35.57 48.44 51.18
N GLN A 314 35.75 47.19 50.72
CA GLN A 314 36.66 46.21 51.34
C GLN A 314 37.03 45.05 50.37
N GLY A 315 38.29 44.60 50.48
CA GLY A 315 39.09 43.85 49.48
C GLY A 315 38.86 42.32 49.35
N PRO A 316 39.81 41.60 48.71
CA PRO A 316 39.51 40.36 47.99
C PRO A 316 39.73 39.09 48.85
N SER A 317 38.76 38.16 48.82
CA SER A 317 38.89 36.80 49.37
C SER A 317 38.76 35.74 48.26
N GLN A 318 39.62 34.73 48.35
CA GLN A 318 39.79 33.58 47.46
C GLN A 318 38.46 32.88 47.08
N ARG A 319 38.33 32.45 45.82
CA ARG A 319 37.20 31.64 45.32
C ARG A 319 37.61 30.17 45.17
N GLU A 320 36.82 29.28 45.74
CA GLU A 320 36.80 27.83 45.45
C GLU A 320 36.27 27.55 44.02
N PRO A 321 36.63 26.39 43.41
CA PRO A 321 36.24 26.06 42.04
C PRO A 321 34.74 25.68 41.93
N THR A 322 34.05 26.32 40.99
CA THR A 322 32.63 26.04 40.63
C THR A 322 32.42 24.63 40.05
N PRO A 323 31.27 23.98 40.34
CA PRO A 323 30.93 22.65 39.79
C PRO A 323 30.58 22.70 38.29
N PRO A 324 30.76 21.57 37.55
CA PRO A 324 30.53 21.51 36.11
C PRO A 324 29.06 21.71 35.70
N PRO A 325 28.79 22.22 34.48
CA PRO A 325 27.43 22.49 34.00
C PRO A 325 26.60 21.20 33.85
N PRO A 326 25.25 21.29 33.97
CA PRO A 326 24.38 20.13 33.87
C PRO A 326 24.39 19.52 32.45
N PRO A 327 24.26 18.19 32.32
CA PRO A 327 24.28 17.50 31.03
C PRO A 327 23.09 17.91 30.13
N PRO A 328 23.26 17.87 28.79
CA PRO A 328 22.18 18.17 27.84
C PRO A 328 20.97 17.25 28.01
N PRO A 329 19.75 17.71 27.68
CA PRO A 329 18.55 16.89 27.81
C PRO A 329 18.62 15.65 26.90
N PRO A 330 18.16 14.48 27.37
CA PRO A 330 18.24 13.24 26.60
C PRO A 330 17.43 13.34 25.29
N PRO A 331 17.91 12.72 24.19
CA PRO A 331 17.21 12.73 22.91
C PRO A 331 15.85 12.03 22.99
N LYS A 332 14.87 12.52 22.23
CA LYS A 332 13.53 11.91 22.14
C LYS A 332 13.47 10.96 20.96
N TYR A 333 13.19 9.69 21.21
CA TYR A 333 13.07 8.63 20.20
C TYR A 333 11.64 8.51 19.64
N PRO A 334 11.46 7.95 18.42
CA PRO A 334 12.51 7.53 17.49
C PRO A 334 13.19 8.73 16.78
N ILE A 335 14.47 8.57 16.45
CA ILE A 335 15.25 9.53 15.64
C ILE A 335 15.69 8.87 14.32
N GLU A 336 16.40 9.61 13.47
CA GLU A 336 16.99 9.01 12.26
C GLU A 336 17.97 7.88 12.67
N ASP A 337 17.79 6.71 12.06
CA ASP A 337 18.50 5.46 12.33
C ASP A 337 20.04 5.61 12.31
N LEU A 338 20.63 6.29 11.34
CA LEU A 338 22.07 6.55 11.25
C LEU A 338 22.56 7.62 12.24
N GLN A 339 21.67 8.38 12.88
CA GLN A 339 22.06 9.32 13.96
C GLN A 339 22.25 8.62 15.30
N LEU A 340 21.88 7.35 15.42
CA LEU A 340 22.19 6.51 16.57
C LEU A 340 23.65 6.10 16.57
N GLU A 341 24.21 5.86 17.75
CA GLU A 341 25.58 5.38 17.91
C GLU A 341 25.78 4.05 17.14
N PRO A 342 26.88 3.92 16.37
CA PRO A 342 27.27 2.65 15.75
C PRO A 342 27.37 1.54 16.78
N ARG A 343 27.01 0.34 16.36
CA ARG A 343 27.01 -0.85 17.23
C ARG A 343 27.87 -1.93 16.60
N ASP A 344 28.93 -2.31 17.29
CA ASP A 344 29.80 -3.43 16.91
C ASP A 344 29.46 -4.73 17.67
N ASP A 345 28.60 -4.65 18.69
CA ASP A 345 28.20 -5.78 19.55
C ASP A 345 27.38 -6.83 18.81
N ARG A 346 26.73 -6.46 17.70
CA ARG A 346 25.84 -7.33 16.91
C ARG A 346 25.95 -7.01 15.43
N LYS A 347 25.89 -8.05 14.60
CA LYS A 347 25.86 -7.94 13.15
C LYS A 347 24.54 -8.47 12.61
N ARG A 348 24.17 -8.01 11.41
CA ARG A 348 23.04 -8.55 10.65
C ARG A 348 23.30 -10.04 10.35
N PRO A 349 22.29 -10.91 10.45
CA PRO A 349 22.43 -12.32 10.08
C PRO A 349 22.85 -12.46 8.60
N PRO A 350 23.71 -13.44 8.26
CA PRO A 350 24.18 -13.60 6.88
C PRO A 350 23.02 -13.88 5.91
N LEU A 351 23.09 -13.29 4.71
CA LEU A 351 22.18 -13.59 3.61
C LEU A 351 22.70 -14.80 2.83
N LYS A 352 21.77 -15.62 2.38
CA LYS A 352 22.00 -16.59 1.30
C LYS A 352 21.69 -15.93 -0.04
N TYR A 353 22.32 -16.41 -1.11
CA TYR A 353 22.13 -15.91 -2.48
C TYR A 353 21.73 -17.06 -3.41
N LEU A 354 20.72 -16.83 -4.26
CA LEU A 354 20.21 -17.81 -5.22
C LEU A 354 20.78 -17.58 -6.63
N CYS A 355 22.05 -17.21 -6.76
CA CYS A 355 22.66 -16.86 -8.05
C CYS A 355 24.14 -17.27 -8.17
N THR A 356 24.65 -17.34 -9.41
CA THR A 356 26.07 -17.57 -9.76
C THR A 356 26.98 -16.41 -9.39
N ASN A 357 26.48 -15.18 -9.50
CA ASN A 357 27.23 -13.94 -9.43
C ASN A 357 26.77 -13.07 -8.25
N PRO A 358 26.95 -13.53 -6.99
CA PRO A 358 26.55 -12.78 -5.82
C PRO A 358 27.33 -11.44 -5.71
N PRO A 359 26.74 -10.41 -5.10
CA PRO A 359 27.33 -9.08 -4.99
C PRO A 359 28.57 -9.02 -4.10
N VAL A 360 28.82 -10.04 -3.29
CA VAL A 360 29.96 -10.18 -2.40
C VAL A 360 30.54 -11.58 -2.58
N GLN A 361 31.86 -11.74 -2.44
CA GLN A 361 32.50 -13.06 -2.47
C GLN A 361 31.99 -13.89 -1.29
N VAL A 362 31.41 -15.06 -1.59
CA VAL A 362 30.89 -15.99 -0.58
C VAL A 362 31.77 -17.25 -0.58
N GLU A 363 32.04 -17.81 0.59
CA GLU A 363 32.76 -19.09 0.70
C GLU A 363 31.89 -20.21 0.09
N ASN A 364 32.51 -21.15 -0.63
CA ASN A 364 31.90 -22.18 -1.50
C ASN A 364 30.76 -23.04 -0.91
N GLY A 365 30.35 -22.87 0.34
CA GLY A 365 29.26 -23.61 0.98
C GLY A 365 27.87 -22.96 0.88
N ASP A 366 27.77 -21.68 0.51
CA ASP A 366 26.49 -20.94 0.45
C ASP A 366 25.95 -20.73 -0.99
N VAL A 367 26.73 -21.09 -2.01
CA VAL A 367 26.29 -21.06 -3.41
C VAL A 367 25.61 -22.38 -3.71
N VAL A 368 24.28 -22.40 -3.63
CA VAL A 368 23.49 -23.48 -4.22
C VAL A 368 23.84 -23.51 -5.71
N ASP A 369 24.02 -24.69 -6.29
CA ASP A 369 24.27 -24.89 -7.72
C ASP A 369 23.15 -24.19 -8.51
N ASN A 370 23.43 -23.01 -9.07
CA ASN A 370 22.42 -22.07 -9.55
C ASN A 370 22.86 -21.57 -10.91
N ASP A 371 22.18 -21.95 -12.00
CA ASP A 371 22.38 -21.33 -13.33
C ASP A 371 21.74 -19.92 -13.45
N LEU A 372 21.31 -19.33 -12.33
CA LEU A 372 20.62 -18.04 -12.27
C LEU A 372 21.60 -16.90 -12.01
N ASP A 373 21.39 -15.80 -12.70
CA ASP A 373 22.09 -14.54 -12.45
C ASP A 373 21.32 -13.67 -11.45
N MET A 374 22.04 -12.80 -10.73
CA MET A 374 21.47 -11.87 -9.76
C MET A 374 20.37 -10.99 -10.36
N ASP A 375 20.55 -10.55 -11.61
CA ASP A 375 19.58 -9.72 -12.32
C ASP A 375 18.26 -10.46 -12.61
N SER A 376 18.27 -11.80 -12.62
CA SER A 376 17.07 -12.63 -12.82
C SER A 376 16.28 -12.88 -11.53
N ILE A 377 16.86 -12.63 -10.35
CA ILE A 377 16.20 -12.95 -9.07
C ILE A 377 14.97 -12.08 -8.82
N GLY A 378 15.06 -10.78 -9.10
CA GLY A 378 13.93 -9.86 -9.02
C GLY A 378 12.77 -10.28 -9.94
N PRO A 379 13.00 -10.41 -11.26
CA PRO A 379 12.04 -10.93 -12.24
C PRO A 379 11.41 -12.27 -11.84
N LEU A 380 12.20 -13.21 -11.32
CA LEU A 380 11.74 -14.52 -10.89
C LEU A 380 10.76 -14.42 -9.71
N LEU A 381 11.09 -13.60 -8.70
CA LEU A 381 10.21 -13.34 -7.55
C LEU A 381 8.92 -12.61 -7.96
N GLU A 382 9.02 -11.61 -8.83
CA GLU A 382 7.87 -10.85 -9.35
C GLU A 382 6.90 -11.75 -10.13
N THR A 383 7.44 -12.62 -10.97
CA THR A 383 6.66 -13.58 -11.76
C THR A 383 5.98 -14.60 -10.87
N TRP A 384 6.72 -15.20 -9.92
CA TRP A 384 6.15 -16.15 -8.96
C TRP A 384 5.02 -15.53 -8.11
N ASP A 385 5.25 -14.30 -7.61
CA ASP A 385 4.27 -13.57 -6.80
C ASP A 385 3.01 -13.26 -7.61
N THR A 386 3.18 -12.76 -8.85
CA THR A 386 2.07 -12.46 -9.75
C THR A 386 1.22 -13.70 -10.04
N LEU A 387 1.86 -14.83 -10.39
CA LEU A 387 1.13 -16.07 -10.70
C LEU A 387 0.39 -16.65 -9.49
N ASN A 388 0.95 -16.56 -8.28
CA ASN A 388 0.31 -17.09 -7.07
C ASN A 388 -0.74 -16.15 -6.47
N VAL A 389 -0.53 -14.83 -6.49
CA VAL A 389 -1.52 -13.84 -6.02
C VAL A 389 -2.76 -13.84 -6.92
N TYR A 390 -2.55 -13.98 -8.25
CA TYR A 390 -3.61 -13.92 -9.24
C TYR A 390 -3.94 -15.29 -9.85
N CYS A 391 -3.63 -16.38 -9.13
CA CYS A 391 -3.89 -17.75 -9.57
C CYS A 391 -5.36 -17.99 -9.96
N GLU A 392 -6.31 -17.33 -9.31
CA GLU A 392 -7.75 -17.40 -9.65
C GLU A 392 -8.09 -16.75 -11.01
N VAL A 393 -7.32 -15.74 -11.44
CA VAL A 393 -7.44 -15.12 -12.77
C VAL A 393 -6.84 -16.04 -13.82
N PHE A 394 -5.67 -16.61 -13.53
CA PHE A 394 -4.96 -17.51 -14.44
C PHE A 394 -5.53 -18.93 -14.48
N LYS A 395 -6.38 -19.30 -13.53
CA LYS A 395 -6.90 -20.67 -13.32
C LYS A 395 -5.78 -21.69 -13.09
N LEU A 396 -4.83 -21.29 -12.24
CA LEU A 396 -3.70 -22.11 -11.81
C LEU A 396 -3.90 -22.61 -10.38
N ASP A 397 -3.48 -23.83 -10.10
CA ASP A 397 -3.13 -24.23 -8.73
C ASP A 397 -1.97 -23.38 -8.21
N SER A 398 -1.94 -23.07 -6.91
CA SER A 398 -0.76 -22.45 -6.32
C SER A 398 0.44 -23.41 -6.32
N PHE A 399 1.64 -22.87 -6.23
CA PHE A 399 2.88 -23.64 -6.21
C PHE A 399 3.96 -22.95 -5.37
N THR A 400 4.86 -23.76 -4.82
CA THR A 400 5.96 -23.24 -4.00
C THR A 400 6.99 -22.51 -4.86
N PHE A 401 7.72 -21.57 -4.26
CA PHE A 401 8.81 -20.88 -4.96
C PHE A 401 9.91 -21.86 -5.39
N ASP A 402 10.20 -22.86 -4.58
CA ASP A 402 11.20 -23.88 -4.87
C ASP A 402 10.81 -24.78 -6.05
N ASP A 403 9.55 -25.18 -6.15
CA ASP A 403 9.07 -25.97 -7.30
C ASP A 403 9.03 -25.14 -8.58
N PHE A 404 8.75 -23.84 -8.47
CA PHE A 404 8.85 -22.91 -9.60
C PHE A 404 10.29 -22.78 -10.10
N VAL A 405 11.25 -22.57 -9.19
CA VAL A 405 12.68 -22.51 -9.52
C VAL A 405 13.14 -23.83 -10.17
N GLN A 406 12.74 -24.98 -9.61
CA GLN A 406 13.09 -26.28 -10.19
C GLN A 406 12.47 -26.45 -11.58
N THR A 407 11.20 -26.07 -11.76
CA THR A 407 10.50 -26.10 -13.05
C THR A 407 11.26 -25.34 -14.13
N MET A 408 11.67 -24.10 -13.84
CA MET A 408 12.37 -23.26 -14.80
C MET A 408 13.74 -23.84 -15.22
N ARG A 409 14.36 -24.66 -14.37
CA ARG A 409 15.66 -25.32 -14.63
C ARG A 409 15.53 -26.63 -15.38
N VAL A 410 14.61 -27.50 -14.97
CA VAL A 410 14.60 -28.90 -15.42
C VAL A 410 13.70 -29.15 -16.62
N ALA A 411 12.75 -28.25 -16.92
CA ALA A 411 11.86 -28.42 -18.07
C ALA A 411 12.66 -28.50 -19.37
N SER A 412 12.47 -29.58 -20.12
CA SER A 412 13.11 -29.86 -21.41
C SER A 412 12.25 -30.81 -22.24
N GLU A 413 12.64 -31.11 -23.49
CA GLU A 413 11.94 -32.13 -24.29
C GLU A 413 11.95 -33.53 -23.64
N GLN A 414 13.01 -33.86 -22.89
CA GLN A 414 13.14 -35.15 -22.20
C GLN A 414 12.42 -35.16 -20.85
N VAL A 415 12.22 -33.98 -20.25
CA VAL A 415 11.58 -33.80 -18.94
C VAL A 415 10.42 -32.81 -19.11
N PRO A 416 9.27 -33.25 -19.64
CA PRO A 416 8.09 -32.41 -19.73
C PRO A 416 7.57 -32.09 -18.33
N VAL A 417 7.36 -30.81 -18.03
CA VAL A 417 6.87 -30.34 -16.73
C VAL A 417 5.55 -29.61 -16.92
N GLN A 418 4.46 -30.17 -16.40
CA GLN A 418 3.13 -29.58 -16.55
C GLN A 418 3.06 -28.13 -16.03
N LEU A 419 3.73 -27.82 -14.91
CA LEU A 419 3.79 -26.45 -14.39
C LEU A 419 4.39 -25.47 -15.39
N PHE A 420 5.40 -25.89 -16.18
CA PHE A 420 6.05 -25.04 -17.18
C PHE A 420 5.10 -24.66 -18.31
N ASP A 421 4.38 -25.63 -18.88
CA ASP A 421 3.44 -25.35 -19.98
C ASP A 421 2.24 -24.53 -19.50
N GLU A 422 1.70 -24.88 -18.32
CA GLU A 422 0.50 -24.25 -17.78
C GLU A 422 0.71 -22.78 -17.42
N ILE A 423 1.85 -22.39 -16.85
CA ILE A 423 2.11 -20.97 -16.53
C ILE A 423 2.26 -20.12 -17.80
N HIS A 424 2.88 -20.64 -18.87
CA HIS A 424 3.00 -19.89 -20.13
C HIS A 424 1.63 -19.80 -20.82
N CYS A 425 0.93 -20.93 -20.98
CA CYS A 425 -0.35 -20.98 -21.67
C CYS A 425 -1.45 -20.19 -20.95
N SER A 426 -1.50 -20.25 -19.60
CA SER A 426 -2.48 -19.49 -18.81
C SER A 426 -2.27 -17.99 -18.94
N VAL A 427 -1.02 -17.51 -18.92
CA VAL A 427 -0.71 -16.08 -19.09
C VAL A 427 -1.04 -15.61 -20.51
N LEU A 428 -0.63 -16.36 -21.54
CA LEU A 428 -0.95 -16.04 -22.94
C LEU A 428 -2.47 -15.92 -23.18
N LYS A 429 -3.28 -16.82 -22.59
CA LYS A 429 -4.76 -16.77 -22.68
C LYS A 429 -5.38 -15.47 -22.17
N ILE A 430 -4.74 -14.78 -21.23
CA ILE A 430 -5.22 -13.50 -20.69
C ILE A 430 -4.97 -12.33 -21.66
N LEU A 431 -3.98 -12.45 -22.56
CA LEU A 431 -3.61 -11.41 -23.51
C LEU A 431 -4.61 -11.28 -24.66
N VAL A 432 -5.23 -12.38 -25.09
CA VAL A 432 -6.20 -12.42 -26.20
C VAL A 432 -7.34 -13.38 -25.86
N ASP A 433 -8.58 -12.92 -25.99
CA ASP A 433 -9.77 -13.77 -25.77
C ASP A 433 -9.80 -14.96 -26.72
N SER A 434 -10.52 -16.03 -26.34
CA SER A 434 -10.71 -17.16 -27.23
C SER A 434 -11.61 -16.77 -28.41
N GLU A 435 -11.56 -17.53 -29.50
CA GLU A 435 -12.51 -17.38 -30.61
C GLU A 435 -13.97 -17.42 -30.12
N ALA A 436 -14.28 -18.32 -29.16
CA ALA A 436 -15.60 -18.45 -28.56
C ALA A 436 -16.03 -17.21 -27.75
N ASP A 437 -15.06 -16.45 -27.21
CA ASP A 437 -15.28 -15.24 -26.41
C ASP A 437 -15.13 -13.94 -27.23
N GLY A 438 -15.02 -14.05 -28.55
CA GLY A 438 -14.98 -12.92 -29.49
C GLY A 438 -13.58 -12.47 -29.91
N GLY A 439 -12.51 -13.18 -29.52
CA GLY A 439 -11.16 -13.02 -30.07
C GLY A 439 -10.47 -11.67 -29.81
N LYS A 440 -10.96 -10.85 -28.88
CA LYS A 440 -10.43 -9.50 -28.69
C LYS A 440 -9.05 -9.51 -28.03
N VAL A 441 -8.11 -8.75 -28.60
CA VAL A 441 -6.81 -8.44 -27.98
C VAL A 441 -7.03 -7.55 -26.75
N ARG A 442 -6.46 -7.94 -25.60
CA ARG A 442 -6.67 -7.31 -24.29
C ARG A 442 -5.53 -6.40 -23.84
N ILE A 443 -4.46 -6.34 -24.62
CA ILE A 443 -3.25 -5.57 -24.37
C ILE A 443 -3.01 -4.55 -25.48
N THR A 444 -2.16 -3.57 -25.20
CA THR A 444 -1.73 -2.59 -26.22
C THR A 444 -0.50 -3.15 -26.91
N LEU A 445 -0.57 -3.33 -28.22
CA LEU A 445 0.55 -3.80 -29.05
C LEU A 445 1.06 -2.66 -29.93
N PRO A 446 2.37 -2.62 -30.26
CA PRO A 446 2.90 -1.73 -31.28
C PRO A 446 2.21 -1.97 -32.64
N GLU A 447 1.96 -0.89 -33.37
CA GLU A 447 1.52 -0.96 -34.77
C GLU A 447 2.69 -1.46 -35.62
N ILE A 448 2.44 -2.48 -36.44
CA ILE A 448 3.38 -2.96 -37.45
C ILE A 448 2.89 -2.34 -38.75
N GLU A 449 3.74 -1.60 -39.47
CA GLU A 449 3.45 -1.20 -40.84
C GLU A 449 3.38 -2.50 -41.66
N GLU A 450 2.19 -2.85 -42.13
CA GLU A 450 2.03 -3.95 -43.07
C GLU A 450 2.71 -3.49 -44.36
N ASP A 451 3.86 -4.11 -44.71
CA ASP A 451 4.46 -3.96 -46.04
C ASP A 451 3.53 -4.63 -47.05
N ASP A 452 2.47 -3.91 -47.43
CA ASP A 452 1.66 -4.18 -48.62
C ASP A 452 2.55 -3.93 -49.85
N SER A 453 3.47 -4.86 -50.08
CA SER A 453 4.29 -4.96 -51.29
C SER A 453 3.77 -6.09 -52.17
N ASP A 454 2.47 -6.06 -52.49
CA ASP A 454 1.94 -6.82 -53.62
C ASP A 454 0.83 -6.03 -54.34
N GLU A 455 1.17 -5.67 -55.58
CA GLU A 455 0.29 -5.35 -56.71
C GLU A 455 -0.60 -4.09 -56.60
N ASP A 456 -0.14 -3.00 -57.20
CA ASP A 456 -0.88 -2.30 -58.25
C ASP A 456 0.08 -1.41 -59.07
N GLU A 457 0.62 -1.98 -60.16
CA GLU A 457 1.02 -1.19 -61.32
C GLU A 457 -0.25 -0.58 -61.91
N ASP A 458 -0.49 0.71 -61.74
CA ASP A 458 -1.20 1.51 -62.74
C ASP A 458 -0.91 3.01 -62.57
N GLU A 459 -0.61 3.62 -63.71
CA GLU A 459 -0.29 5.02 -63.93
C GLU A 459 -1.39 5.97 -63.42
N GLU A 460 -1.01 7.07 -62.78
CA GLU A 460 -1.41 8.43 -63.21
C GLU A 460 -0.57 9.47 -62.44
N GLY A 461 0.15 10.30 -63.19
CA GLY A 461 0.98 11.36 -62.64
C GLY A 461 0.18 12.57 -62.19
N GLU A 462 0.64 13.24 -61.15
CA GLU A 462 0.54 14.70 -61.05
C GLU A 462 1.60 15.26 -60.08
N GLU A 463 2.10 16.43 -60.45
CA GLU A 463 3.31 17.11 -60.02
C GLU A 463 3.31 17.56 -58.54
N ASN A 464 4.44 17.45 -57.85
CA ASN A 464 4.95 18.61 -57.12
C ASN A 464 6.45 18.58 -56.80
N GLU A 465 6.96 19.80 -56.73
CA GLU A 465 8.32 20.30 -56.74
C GLU A 465 9.28 19.72 -55.67
N GLU A 466 10.48 19.32 -56.10
CA GLU A 466 11.65 19.33 -55.22
C GLU A 466 12.95 19.75 -55.93
N ALA A 467 13.87 20.19 -55.08
CA ALA A 467 14.89 21.19 -55.33
C ALA A 467 16.03 20.77 -56.30
N THR A 468 16.51 21.77 -57.04
CA THR A 468 17.72 21.75 -57.87
C THR A 468 18.99 21.33 -57.09
N PRO A 469 19.75 20.32 -57.57
CA PRO A 469 21.18 20.21 -57.30
C PRO A 469 22.02 20.86 -58.41
N GLU A 470 23.19 21.36 -58.03
CA GLU A 470 24.16 22.07 -58.88
C GLU A 470 24.65 21.25 -60.10
N PRO A 471 25.07 21.93 -61.20
CA PRO A 471 25.42 21.27 -62.45
C PRO A 471 26.89 20.85 -62.48
N GLU A 472 27.16 19.55 -62.62
CA GLU A 472 28.47 19.04 -63.01
C GLU A 472 28.65 18.93 -64.55
N PRO A 473 29.91 18.95 -65.05
CA PRO A 473 30.23 19.51 -66.37
C PRO A 473 29.93 18.58 -67.54
N LYS A 474 29.50 19.20 -68.65
CA LYS A 474 29.14 18.57 -69.94
C LYS A 474 30.21 17.60 -70.45
N PRO A 475 29.86 16.33 -70.78
CA PRO A 475 30.73 15.49 -71.59
C PRO A 475 30.74 15.98 -73.05
N VAL A 476 31.95 16.07 -73.60
CA VAL A 476 32.20 16.54 -74.96
C VAL A 476 32.14 15.35 -75.91
N GLY A 477 31.00 15.14 -76.57
CA GLY A 477 30.91 14.18 -77.67
C GLY A 477 29.48 13.81 -78.04
N ARG A 478 29.15 13.84 -79.34
CA ARG A 478 27.83 13.45 -79.88
C ARG A 478 27.49 12.00 -79.51
N ALA A 479 26.72 11.81 -78.44
CA ALA A 479 26.02 10.57 -78.15
C ALA A 479 24.65 10.57 -78.86
N THR A 480 24.33 9.50 -79.57
CA THR A 480 23.01 9.32 -80.21
C THR A 480 21.94 9.08 -79.16
N ARG A 481 20.70 9.49 -79.45
CA ARG A 481 19.54 9.41 -78.54
C ARG A 481 19.31 7.99 -77.96
N SER A 482 19.76 6.93 -78.63
CA SER A 482 19.70 5.55 -78.15
C SER A 482 20.76 5.20 -77.10
N SER A 483 21.91 5.88 -77.08
CA SER A 483 22.97 5.64 -76.10
C SER A 483 22.65 6.32 -74.76
N MET A 484 21.93 7.46 -74.80
CA MET A 484 21.43 8.13 -73.60
C MET A 484 20.35 7.30 -72.90
N ALA A 485 19.39 6.75 -73.65
CA ALA A 485 18.34 5.89 -73.09
C ALA A 485 18.89 4.59 -72.49
N LYS A 486 19.96 4.02 -73.08
CA LYS A 486 20.62 2.83 -72.53
C LYS A 486 21.36 3.14 -71.22
N LEU A 487 22.03 4.29 -71.13
CA LEU A 487 22.71 4.73 -69.91
C LEU A 487 21.72 5.07 -68.79
N GLU A 488 20.55 5.63 -69.13
CA GLU A 488 19.49 5.92 -68.16
C GLU A 488 18.85 4.64 -67.63
N ALA A 489 18.56 3.66 -68.50
CA ALA A 489 18.08 2.34 -68.08
C ALA A 489 19.12 1.56 -67.24
N GLU A 490 20.41 1.67 -67.58
CA GLU A 490 21.50 1.05 -66.82
C GLU A 490 21.69 1.72 -65.45
N ARG A 491 21.47 3.03 -65.34
CA ARG A 491 21.47 3.75 -64.07
C ARG A 491 20.28 3.36 -63.20
N LEU A 492 19.07 3.26 -63.76
CA LEU A 492 17.86 2.86 -63.05
C LEU A 492 17.97 1.41 -62.55
N ALA A 493 18.51 0.50 -63.38
CA ALA A 493 18.79 -0.87 -62.97
C ALA A 493 19.87 -0.96 -61.88
N ALA A 494 20.89 -0.10 -61.92
CA ALA A 494 21.92 -0.03 -60.87
C ALA A 494 21.37 0.57 -59.56
N GLU A 495 20.41 1.49 -59.63
CA GLU A 495 19.73 2.08 -58.48
C GLU A 495 18.79 1.07 -57.81
N ILE A 496 18.03 0.29 -58.61
CA ILE A 496 17.21 -0.83 -58.12
C ILE A 496 18.09 -1.91 -57.49
N ALA A 497 19.18 -2.33 -58.15
CA ALA A 497 20.08 -3.32 -57.60
C ALA A 497 20.84 -2.83 -56.35
N ALA A 498 21.08 -1.53 -56.22
CA ALA A 498 21.66 -0.94 -55.01
C ALA A 498 20.64 -0.91 -53.86
N ALA A 499 19.37 -0.61 -54.15
CA ALA A 499 18.29 -0.66 -53.17
C ALA A 499 18.00 -2.10 -52.70
N GLU A 500 17.99 -3.08 -53.61
CA GLU A 500 17.90 -4.51 -53.26
C GLU A 500 19.12 -4.96 -52.44
N ALA A 501 20.35 -4.55 -52.82
CA ALA A 501 21.54 -4.90 -52.04
C ALA A 501 21.58 -4.21 -50.65
N GLU A 502 21.00 -3.02 -50.52
CA GLU A 502 20.86 -2.30 -49.25
C GLU A 502 19.76 -2.93 -48.38
N SER A 503 18.65 -3.41 -48.96
CA SER A 503 17.63 -4.17 -48.22
C SER A 503 18.15 -5.55 -47.81
N GLU A 504 18.85 -6.27 -48.68
CA GLU A 504 19.51 -7.55 -48.36
C GLU A 504 20.59 -7.38 -47.29
N ALA A 505 21.32 -6.24 -47.28
CA ALA A 505 22.28 -5.92 -46.24
C ALA A 505 21.61 -5.54 -44.90
N ALA A 506 20.46 -4.85 -44.94
CA ALA A 506 19.66 -4.53 -43.76
C ALA A 506 18.96 -5.77 -43.17
N GLU A 507 18.49 -6.69 -44.01
CA GLU A 507 17.96 -8.00 -43.61
C GLU A 507 19.06 -8.87 -42.99
N ALA A 508 20.28 -8.84 -43.56
CA ALA A 508 21.45 -9.51 -43.00
C ALA A 508 21.98 -8.87 -41.70
N GLU A 509 21.59 -7.62 -41.37
CA GLU A 509 21.87 -6.99 -40.07
C GLU A 509 20.93 -7.47 -38.96
N THR A 510 19.78 -8.08 -39.28
CA THR A 510 18.90 -8.66 -38.25
C THR A 510 19.55 -9.92 -37.66
N LYS A 511 19.72 -9.94 -36.33
CA LYS A 511 20.47 -11.01 -35.66
C LYS A 511 19.69 -12.32 -35.55
N HIS A 512 18.42 -12.35 -35.96
CA HIS A 512 17.49 -13.47 -35.80
C HIS A 512 16.52 -13.56 -36.98
N ARG A 513 15.93 -14.74 -37.22
CA ARG A 513 15.01 -14.99 -38.36
C ARG A 513 13.52 -15.01 -37.96
N ALA A 514 13.15 -14.22 -36.96
CA ALA A 514 11.77 -14.17 -36.46
C ALA A 514 10.75 -13.72 -37.52
N GLU A 515 11.12 -12.77 -38.38
CA GLU A 515 10.26 -12.28 -39.47
C GLU A 515 9.96 -13.37 -40.50
N GLU A 516 10.98 -14.12 -40.91
CA GLU A 516 10.82 -15.28 -41.80
C GLU A 516 9.95 -16.39 -41.18
N LEU A 517 10.11 -16.67 -39.88
CA LEU A 517 9.24 -17.62 -39.16
C LEU A 517 7.76 -17.20 -39.20
N LEU A 518 7.50 -15.89 -39.28
CA LEU A 518 6.18 -15.29 -39.10
C LEU A 518 5.52 -14.83 -40.41
N LYS A 519 6.21 -14.91 -41.56
CA LYS A 519 5.76 -14.39 -42.87
C LYS A 519 4.34 -14.81 -43.27
N ASP A 520 3.88 -15.99 -42.87
CA ASP A 520 2.52 -16.50 -43.10
C ASP A 520 1.82 -16.96 -41.81
N TYR A 521 2.17 -16.37 -40.66
CA TYR A 521 1.71 -16.82 -39.36
C TYR A 521 1.22 -15.67 -38.49
N ASP A 522 -0.11 -15.54 -38.39
CA ASP A 522 -0.75 -14.64 -37.45
C ASP A 522 -0.80 -15.28 -36.05
N TRP A 523 0.16 -14.90 -35.20
CA TRP A 523 0.25 -15.39 -33.83
C TRP A 523 -0.99 -15.04 -32.99
N ILE A 524 -1.69 -13.92 -33.29
CA ILE A 524 -2.91 -13.51 -32.57
C ILE A 524 -4.02 -14.49 -32.91
N GLU A 525 -4.19 -14.84 -34.18
CA GLU A 525 -5.20 -15.80 -34.63
C GLU A 525 -4.96 -17.20 -34.06
N HIS A 526 -3.70 -17.66 -34.04
CA HIS A 526 -3.35 -18.94 -33.40
C HIS A 526 -3.57 -18.91 -31.87
N LEU A 527 -3.27 -17.79 -31.22
CA LEU A 527 -3.58 -17.62 -29.81
C LEU A 527 -5.09 -17.63 -29.56
N ARG A 528 -5.92 -17.00 -30.41
CA ARG A 528 -7.40 -17.05 -30.31
C ARG A 528 -7.94 -18.48 -30.38
N LYS A 529 -7.38 -19.30 -31.28
CA LYS A 529 -7.73 -20.71 -31.49
C LYS A 529 -7.24 -21.64 -30.38
N ARG A 530 -6.31 -21.16 -29.54
CA ARG A 530 -5.64 -21.93 -28.47
C ARG A 530 -4.77 -23.05 -29.04
N ASP A 531 -4.07 -22.76 -30.13
CA ASP A 531 -3.16 -23.68 -30.81
C ASP A 531 -1.83 -23.79 -30.06
N PHE A 532 -1.85 -24.41 -28.87
CA PHE A 532 -0.67 -24.48 -27.98
C PHE A 532 0.15 -25.77 -28.13
N THR A 533 -0.45 -26.84 -28.64
CA THR A 533 0.21 -28.15 -28.71
C THR A 533 1.37 -28.17 -29.71
N ASN A 534 2.36 -29.03 -29.46
CA ASN A 534 3.47 -29.34 -30.38
C ASN A 534 4.34 -28.13 -30.77
N GLY A 535 4.68 -27.23 -29.85
CA GLY A 535 5.48 -26.04 -30.16
C GLY A 535 4.66 -24.79 -30.49
N GLY A 536 3.33 -24.87 -30.39
CA GLY A 536 2.43 -23.80 -30.80
C GLY A 536 2.49 -22.58 -29.88
N TRP A 537 2.54 -22.79 -28.56
CA TRP A 537 2.63 -21.66 -27.61
C TRP A 537 4.00 -20.99 -27.67
N GLU A 538 5.06 -21.73 -27.96
CA GLU A 538 6.42 -21.22 -28.14
C GLU A 538 6.51 -20.36 -29.41
N ARG A 539 5.88 -20.79 -30.52
CA ARG A 539 5.79 -19.97 -31.74
C ARG A 539 4.95 -18.70 -31.52
N ILE A 540 3.84 -18.80 -30.77
CA ILE A 540 3.05 -17.64 -30.35
C ILE A 540 3.90 -16.68 -29.52
N MET A 541 4.74 -17.20 -28.62
CA MET A 541 5.66 -16.41 -27.81
C MET A 541 6.65 -15.62 -28.68
N VAL A 542 7.21 -16.24 -29.72
CA VAL A 542 8.08 -15.56 -30.69
C VAL A 542 7.33 -14.45 -31.43
N GLY A 543 6.10 -14.71 -31.90
CA GLY A 543 5.26 -13.71 -32.56
C GLY A 543 4.99 -12.49 -31.68
N LEU A 544 4.64 -12.73 -30.42
CA LEU A 544 4.45 -11.67 -29.43
C LEU A 544 5.76 -10.90 -29.16
N LEU A 545 6.87 -11.59 -28.95
CA LEU A 545 8.18 -10.94 -28.69
C LEU A 545 8.64 -10.09 -29.88
N HIS A 546 8.44 -10.57 -31.12
CA HIS A 546 8.77 -9.83 -32.33
C HIS A 546 7.93 -8.55 -32.45
N GLN A 547 6.62 -8.63 -32.21
CA GLN A 547 5.78 -7.43 -32.23
C GLN A 547 6.12 -6.44 -31.11
N LEU A 548 6.48 -6.93 -29.92
CA LEU A 548 6.93 -6.07 -28.82
C LEU A 548 8.32 -5.46 -29.08
N SER A 549 9.17 -6.08 -29.89
CA SER A 549 10.51 -5.56 -30.19
C SER A 549 10.47 -4.25 -30.99
N LYS A 550 9.36 -3.99 -31.69
CA LYS A 550 9.11 -2.72 -32.39
C LYS A 550 8.87 -1.53 -31.45
N ASN A 551 8.71 -1.77 -30.14
CA ASN A 551 8.64 -0.72 -29.13
C ASN A 551 10.02 -0.41 -28.55
N GLU A 552 10.49 0.84 -28.65
CA GLU A 552 11.79 1.30 -28.12
C GLU A 552 12.06 0.86 -26.67
N ARG A 553 11.03 0.76 -25.82
CA ARG A 553 11.20 0.39 -24.40
C ARG A 553 11.47 -1.09 -24.19
N GLN A 554 10.99 -1.96 -25.09
CA GLN A 554 11.06 -3.41 -24.96
C GLN A 554 12.00 -4.04 -25.99
N GLN A 555 12.40 -3.28 -27.02
CA GLN A 555 13.27 -3.69 -28.11
C GLN A 555 14.46 -4.51 -27.62
N GLN A 556 15.34 -3.94 -26.78
CA GLN A 556 16.54 -4.65 -26.34
C GLN A 556 16.23 -6.01 -25.69
N ALA A 557 15.26 -6.07 -24.79
CA ALA A 557 14.93 -7.30 -24.08
C ALA A 557 14.29 -8.36 -24.99
N CYS A 558 13.46 -7.94 -25.95
CA CYS A 558 12.83 -8.82 -26.93
C CYS A 558 13.84 -9.32 -27.98
N GLU A 559 14.69 -8.45 -28.53
CA GLU A 559 15.73 -8.81 -29.50
C GLU A 559 16.75 -9.80 -28.92
N GLU A 560 17.15 -9.62 -27.66
CA GLU A 560 18.00 -10.58 -26.95
C GLU A 560 17.35 -11.96 -26.83
N LEU A 561 16.03 -12.04 -26.61
CA LEU A 561 15.31 -13.31 -26.56
C LEU A 561 15.12 -13.94 -27.94
N LEU A 562 14.78 -13.13 -28.94
CA LEU A 562 14.59 -13.60 -30.31
C LEU A 562 15.89 -14.14 -30.92
N TYR A 563 17.04 -13.56 -30.55
CA TYR A 563 18.36 -14.08 -30.91
C TYR A 563 18.58 -15.53 -30.45
N GLU A 564 18.16 -15.85 -29.21
CA GLU A 564 18.28 -17.20 -28.65
C GLU A 564 17.21 -18.16 -29.18
N LEU A 565 15.99 -17.66 -29.48
CA LEU A 565 14.86 -18.48 -29.89
C LEU A 565 14.82 -18.79 -31.39
N VAL A 566 15.27 -17.86 -32.23
CA VAL A 566 15.27 -17.99 -33.70
C VAL A 566 16.62 -17.55 -34.28
N PRO A 567 17.72 -18.24 -33.91
CA PRO A 567 19.06 -17.86 -34.33
C PRO A 567 19.23 -17.93 -35.85
N ALA A 568 20.03 -17.01 -36.40
CA ALA A 568 20.22 -16.89 -37.85
C ALA A 568 20.78 -18.17 -38.53
N GLU A 569 21.54 -18.98 -37.80
CA GLU A 569 22.18 -20.20 -38.33
C GLU A 569 21.22 -21.39 -38.51
N THR A 570 20.02 -21.32 -37.94
CA THR A 570 19.06 -22.44 -37.92
C THR A 570 17.84 -22.12 -38.79
N GLU A 571 17.23 -23.15 -39.39
CA GLU A 571 15.98 -22.98 -40.16
C GLU A 571 14.83 -22.58 -39.21
N PRO A 572 14.12 -21.47 -39.47
CA PRO A 572 13.06 -20.97 -38.61
C PRO A 572 11.80 -21.82 -38.80
N THR A 573 11.59 -22.81 -37.92
CA THR A 573 10.41 -23.68 -37.92
C THR A 573 9.81 -23.78 -36.53
N GLN A 574 8.56 -24.23 -36.42
CA GLN A 574 7.91 -24.43 -35.12
C GLN A 574 8.67 -25.46 -34.24
N ASP A 575 9.19 -26.53 -34.84
CA ASP A 575 9.95 -27.55 -34.10
C ASP A 575 11.31 -27.02 -33.62
N THR A 576 12.00 -26.21 -34.44
CA THR A 576 13.28 -25.59 -34.03
C THR A 576 13.08 -24.57 -32.93
N VAL A 577 11.99 -23.79 -32.94
CA VAL A 577 11.61 -22.90 -31.82
C VAL A 577 11.28 -23.68 -30.56
N ARG A 578 10.54 -24.79 -30.66
CA ARG A 578 10.25 -25.66 -29.51
C ARG A 578 11.54 -26.18 -28.87
N GLN A 579 12.49 -26.65 -29.69
CA GLN A 579 13.79 -27.12 -29.22
C GLN A 579 14.61 -25.98 -28.59
N ALA A 580 14.66 -24.82 -29.25
CA ALA A 580 15.37 -23.64 -28.73
C ALA A 580 14.81 -23.20 -27.37
N TYR A 581 13.49 -23.16 -27.19
CA TYR A 581 12.87 -22.83 -25.89
C TYR A 581 13.18 -23.90 -24.83
N ALA A 582 13.15 -25.18 -25.20
CA ALA A 582 13.46 -26.31 -24.32
C ALA A 582 14.94 -26.37 -23.88
N GLU A 583 15.85 -25.74 -24.62
CA GLU A 583 17.28 -25.61 -24.27
C GLU A 583 17.64 -24.21 -23.74
N LEU A 584 16.69 -23.27 -23.78
CA LEU A 584 16.89 -21.88 -23.40
C LEU A 584 17.42 -21.75 -21.97
N ASN A 585 18.46 -20.93 -21.77
CA ASN A 585 19.00 -20.66 -20.46
C ASN A 585 17.91 -20.13 -19.50
N VAL A 586 17.95 -20.58 -18.25
CA VAL A 586 16.95 -20.24 -17.23
C VAL A 586 16.72 -18.73 -17.08
N ASN A 587 17.76 -17.90 -17.23
CA ASN A 587 17.66 -16.44 -17.14
C ASN A 587 16.79 -15.86 -18.27
N PHE A 588 16.91 -16.39 -19.49
CA PHE A 588 16.08 -15.98 -20.62
C PHE A 588 14.65 -16.51 -20.48
N ARG A 589 14.44 -17.73 -19.95
CA ARG A 589 13.09 -18.23 -19.61
C ARG A 589 12.39 -17.31 -18.61
N VAL A 590 13.10 -16.88 -17.57
CA VAL A 590 12.58 -15.93 -16.58
C VAL A 590 12.24 -14.59 -17.23
N LYS A 591 13.13 -14.05 -18.07
CA LYS A 591 12.89 -12.79 -18.80
C LYS A 591 11.66 -12.88 -19.69
N ALA A 592 11.52 -13.96 -20.47
CA ALA A 592 10.40 -14.21 -21.37
C ALA A 592 9.06 -14.26 -20.59
N LEU A 593 9.01 -15.06 -19.51
CA LEU A 593 7.82 -15.18 -18.68
C LEU A 593 7.47 -13.87 -17.94
N GLN A 594 8.46 -13.12 -17.47
CA GLN A 594 8.25 -11.82 -16.84
C GLN A 594 7.59 -10.83 -17.81
N ILE A 595 8.09 -10.74 -19.05
CA ILE A 595 7.53 -9.84 -20.07
C ILE A 595 6.04 -10.07 -20.24
N ILE A 596 5.62 -11.33 -20.43
CA ILE A 596 4.21 -11.65 -20.65
C ILE A 596 3.36 -11.45 -19.38
N CYS A 597 3.90 -11.74 -18.20
CA CYS A 597 3.21 -11.45 -16.93
C CYS A 597 2.93 -9.95 -16.77
N MET A 598 3.90 -9.10 -17.10
CA MET A 598 3.74 -7.65 -16.98
C MET A 598 2.64 -7.08 -17.88
N LEU A 599 2.44 -7.66 -19.07
CA LEU A 599 1.36 -7.27 -19.98
C LEU A 599 -0.03 -7.56 -19.39
N THR A 600 -0.17 -8.60 -18.55
CA THR A 600 -1.45 -8.96 -17.95
C THR A 600 -1.97 -7.90 -16.98
N THR A 601 -1.09 -7.09 -16.39
CA THR A 601 -1.45 -6.07 -15.39
C THR A 601 -2.34 -4.96 -15.99
N GLU A 602 -2.26 -4.75 -17.31
CA GLU A 602 -3.08 -3.78 -18.04
C GLU A 602 -4.42 -4.35 -18.53
N THR A 603 -4.70 -5.63 -18.28
CA THR A 603 -5.92 -6.25 -18.76
C THR A 603 -7.12 -5.93 -17.85
N LYS A 604 -8.32 -6.01 -18.42
CA LYS A 604 -9.57 -5.84 -17.65
C LYS A 604 -9.79 -6.98 -16.65
N ALA A 605 -9.34 -8.19 -16.97
CA ALA A 605 -9.45 -9.35 -16.07
C ALA A 605 -8.69 -9.07 -14.77
N MET A 606 -7.42 -8.65 -14.87
CA MET A 606 -6.59 -8.36 -13.71
C MET A 606 -7.11 -7.17 -12.90
N ARG A 607 -7.46 -6.05 -13.55
CA ARG A 607 -8.04 -4.89 -12.85
C ARG A 607 -9.38 -5.19 -12.19
N GLY A 608 -10.27 -5.92 -12.88
CA GLY A 608 -11.56 -6.33 -12.34
C GLY A 608 -11.41 -7.18 -11.08
N TYR A 609 -10.45 -8.12 -11.09
CA TYR A 609 -10.14 -8.91 -9.90
C TYR A 609 -9.68 -8.04 -8.72
N MET A 610 -8.79 -7.08 -8.94
CA MET A 610 -8.36 -6.15 -7.88
C MET A 610 -9.51 -5.30 -7.32
N GLU A 611 -10.45 -4.90 -8.18
CA GLU A 611 -11.67 -4.18 -7.79
C GLU A 611 -12.58 -5.07 -6.94
N ASP A 612 -12.84 -6.31 -7.36
CA ASP A 612 -13.63 -7.30 -6.63
C ASP A 612 -13.03 -7.63 -5.25
N CYS A 613 -11.71 -7.80 -5.18
CA CYS A 613 -10.99 -7.96 -3.92
C CYS A 613 -11.16 -6.72 -3.02
N SER A 614 -11.08 -5.51 -3.58
CA SER A 614 -11.27 -4.25 -2.83
C SER A 614 -12.69 -4.10 -2.27
N GLU A 615 -13.70 -4.53 -3.02
CA GLU A 615 -15.10 -4.60 -2.56
C GLU A 615 -15.28 -5.64 -1.44
N THR A 616 -14.66 -6.80 -1.62
CA THR A 616 -14.66 -7.90 -0.64
C THR A 616 -14.00 -7.45 0.68
N MET A 617 -12.86 -6.76 0.63
CA MET A 617 -12.23 -6.15 1.81
C MET A 617 -13.17 -5.17 2.51
N THR A 618 -13.96 -4.39 1.76
CA THR A 618 -14.93 -3.46 2.34
C THR A 618 -16.03 -4.21 3.10
N THR A 619 -16.44 -5.38 2.62
CA THR A 619 -17.38 -6.27 3.30
C THR A 619 -16.76 -6.85 4.57
N TYR A 620 -15.56 -7.43 4.49
CA TYR A 620 -14.85 -7.97 5.67
C TYR A 620 -14.59 -6.91 6.73
N ARG A 621 -14.26 -5.67 6.36
CA ARG A 621 -14.13 -4.55 7.31
C ARG A 621 -15.42 -4.28 8.07
N LYS A 622 -16.58 -4.31 7.40
CA LYS A 622 -17.89 -4.12 8.04
C LYS A 622 -18.18 -5.27 9.02
N GLU A 623 -18.01 -6.51 8.58
CA GLU A 623 -18.22 -7.69 9.44
C GLU A 623 -17.27 -7.69 10.65
N LYS A 624 -16.00 -7.32 10.45
CA LYS A 624 -15.02 -7.20 11.52
C LYS A 624 -15.43 -6.16 12.56
N ILE A 625 -15.91 -4.98 12.13
CA ILE A 625 -16.41 -3.94 13.03
C ILE A 625 -17.59 -4.46 13.86
N ASP A 626 -18.49 -5.24 13.25
CA ASP A 626 -19.64 -5.83 13.96
C ASP A 626 -19.19 -6.85 15.02
N TRP A 627 -18.24 -7.74 14.69
CA TRP A 627 -17.65 -8.65 15.67
C TRP A 627 -16.88 -7.92 16.78
N GLN A 628 -16.15 -6.85 16.45
CA GLN A 628 -15.48 -6.00 17.45
C GLN A 628 -16.48 -5.31 18.40
N ARG A 629 -17.63 -4.87 17.88
CA ARG A 629 -18.72 -4.33 18.69
C ARG A 629 -19.31 -5.38 19.61
N GLN A 630 -19.57 -6.59 19.09
CA GLN A 630 -20.06 -7.72 19.88
C GLN A 630 -19.06 -8.14 20.96
N ARG A 631 -17.77 -8.19 20.64
CA ARG A 631 -16.68 -8.45 21.60
C ARG A 631 -16.68 -7.40 22.71
N LYS A 632 -16.72 -6.10 22.36
CA LYS A 632 -16.74 -5.01 23.34
C LYS A 632 -17.96 -5.09 24.27
N GLN A 633 -19.15 -5.37 23.72
CA GLN A 633 -20.35 -5.58 24.53
C GLN A 633 -20.23 -6.82 25.42
N GLY A 634 -19.69 -7.93 24.88
CA GLY A 634 -19.46 -9.15 25.63
C GLY A 634 -18.51 -8.96 26.81
N VAL A 635 -17.43 -8.19 26.63
CA VAL A 635 -16.47 -7.83 27.69
C VAL A 635 -17.13 -6.98 28.77
N GLU A 636 -17.95 -6.00 28.40
CA GLU A 636 -18.70 -5.18 29.37
C GLU A 636 -19.74 -6.00 30.14
N ASP A 637 -20.49 -6.87 29.47
CA ASP A 637 -21.43 -7.79 30.11
C ASP A 637 -20.70 -8.75 31.06
N LEU A 638 -19.54 -9.27 30.66
CA LEU A 638 -18.71 -10.15 31.49
C LEU A 638 -18.21 -9.41 32.74
N ARG A 639 -17.82 -8.14 32.61
CA ARG A 639 -17.44 -7.28 33.73
C ARG A 639 -18.59 -7.14 34.74
N GLN A 640 -19.80 -6.88 34.27
CA GLN A 640 -21.00 -6.77 35.13
C GLN A 640 -21.32 -8.09 35.83
N LEU A 641 -21.22 -9.24 35.14
CA LEU A 641 -21.42 -10.55 35.74
C LEU A 641 -20.34 -10.88 36.79
N ASN A 642 -19.09 -10.50 36.55
CA ASN A 642 -17.99 -10.67 37.51
C ASN A 642 -18.17 -9.77 38.75
N GLU A 643 -18.72 -8.57 38.59
CA GLU A 643 -19.09 -7.72 39.72
C GLU A 643 -20.22 -8.34 40.55
N GLN A 644 -21.27 -8.87 39.90
CA GLN A 644 -22.33 -9.64 40.58
C GLN A 644 -21.77 -10.88 41.28
N ARG A 645 -20.76 -11.54 40.70
CA ARG A 645 -20.11 -12.71 41.30
C ARG A 645 -19.40 -12.31 42.58
N LYS A 646 -18.70 -11.17 42.57
CA LYS A 646 -18.03 -10.60 43.75
C LYS A 646 -19.03 -10.24 44.85
N ILE A 647 -20.19 -9.69 44.50
CA ILE A 647 -21.26 -9.35 45.46
C ILE A 647 -21.91 -10.60 46.08
N LEU A 648 -22.04 -11.69 45.32
CA LEU A 648 -22.67 -12.94 45.78
C LEU A 648 -21.70 -13.91 46.48
N LEU A 649 -20.40 -13.62 46.53
CA LEU A 649 -19.45 -14.31 47.40
C LEU A 649 -19.60 -13.73 48.83
N PRO A 650 -20.07 -14.49 49.83
CA PRO A 650 -20.09 -14.01 51.20
C PRO A 650 -18.66 -13.92 51.74
N ASP A 651 -18.29 -12.76 52.28
CA ASP A 651 -17.31 -12.72 53.38
C ASP A 651 -17.87 -13.59 54.50
N ASN A 652 -17.20 -14.70 54.81
CA ASN A 652 -17.54 -15.48 55.99
C ASN A 652 -16.30 -16.07 56.65
N MET A 653 -15.61 -15.25 57.45
CA MET A 653 -15.20 -15.66 58.79
C MET A 653 -15.33 -14.48 59.78
N PRO A 654 -15.86 -14.72 61.00
CA PRO A 654 -15.98 -13.71 62.05
C PRO A 654 -14.60 -13.36 62.65
N PRO A 655 -14.41 -12.14 63.19
CA PRO A 655 -13.18 -11.77 63.89
C PRO A 655 -13.22 -12.29 65.34
N SER A 656 -12.12 -12.88 65.82
CA SER A 656 -11.81 -13.05 67.26
C SER A 656 -10.34 -13.47 67.43
N PRO A 657 -9.66 -13.11 68.55
CA PRO A 657 -9.19 -11.76 68.87
C PRO A 657 -7.65 -11.68 68.90
N SER A 658 -7.15 -10.47 68.65
CA SER A 658 -5.83 -9.90 68.96
C SER A 658 -4.74 -10.77 69.62
N GLN A 659 -3.59 -10.88 68.94
CA GLN A 659 -2.26 -10.69 69.53
C GLN A 659 -1.40 -9.84 68.57
N THR A 660 -1.01 -8.65 69.02
CA THR A 660 0.04 -7.78 68.45
C THR A 660 1.42 -8.11 69.03
N PRO A 661 2.57 -7.55 68.57
CA PRO A 661 2.88 -6.76 67.35
C PRO A 661 4.09 -7.37 66.56
N VAL A 662 4.57 -6.86 65.40
CA VAL A 662 5.66 -5.86 65.27
C VAL A 662 6.02 -5.60 63.77
N LYS A 663 6.10 -4.30 63.39
CA LYS A 663 6.85 -3.59 62.30
C LYS A 663 6.53 -3.92 60.82
N ALA A 664 6.51 -3.00 59.85
CA ALA A 664 6.76 -1.55 59.77
C ALA A 664 6.08 -0.99 58.50
N GLU A 665 5.97 0.34 58.46
CA GLU A 665 5.42 1.24 57.43
C GLU A 665 6.08 1.04 56.03
N GLU A 666 5.47 1.37 54.89
CA GLU A 666 5.30 2.74 54.39
C GLU A 666 4.33 2.80 53.18
N ASP A 667 3.73 3.97 52.99
CA ASP A 667 2.63 4.33 52.08
C ASP A 667 3.13 4.71 50.65
N VAL A 668 2.17 4.96 49.73
CA VAL A 668 2.26 5.63 48.40
C VAL A 668 1.95 4.77 47.15
N LYS A 669 0.64 4.72 46.84
CA LYS A 669 -0.01 5.23 45.61
C LYS A 669 0.78 5.19 44.28
N MET A 670 0.37 4.32 43.34
CA MET A 670 0.60 4.55 41.89
C MET A 670 -0.61 4.15 41.02
N THR A 671 -0.79 4.98 40.02
CA THR A 671 -1.81 5.09 38.98
C THR A 671 -1.65 4.11 37.82
N ASP A 672 -2.79 3.58 37.35
CA ASP A 672 -3.25 3.43 35.94
C ASP A 672 -2.17 3.23 34.84
N VAL A 673 -1.89 1.97 34.47
CA VAL A 673 -1.31 1.49 33.20
C VAL A 673 -1.81 0.04 33.00
N ASP A 674 -2.76 -0.17 32.10
CA ASP A 674 -2.60 -0.73 30.74
C ASP A 674 -2.15 -2.21 30.69
N GLU A 675 -3.02 -3.02 30.11
CA GLU A 675 -2.91 -4.46 29.92
C GLU A 675 -1.91 -4.78 28.81
N SER A 676 -0.82 -5.48 29.14
CA SER A 676 -0.26 -6.60 28.36
C SER A 676 1.06 -7.03 29.00
N LEU A 677 1.39 -8.32 28.82
CA LEU A 677 2.55 -9.07 29.34
C LEU A 677 2.23 -9.94 30.57
N MET A 678 1.51 -11.04 30.32
CA MET A 678 1.77 -12.28 31.03
C MET A 678 2.77 -13.09 30.20
N SER A 679 4.06 -12.94 30.50
CA SER A 679 5.08 -13.92 30.14
C SER A 679 5.11 -15.01 31.20
N ARG A 680 4.99 -16.25 30.75
CA ARG A 680 5.08 -17.46 31.56
C ARG A 680 6.53 -17.91 31.53
N GLU A 681 7.27 -17.63 32.60
CA GLU A 681 8.57 -18.24 32.89
C GLU A 681 8.33 -19.49 33.73
N GLU A 682 8.86 -20.62 33.27
CA GLU A 682 8.85 -21.91 33.95
C GLU A 682 10.27 -22.48 33.80
N ASP A 683 11.07 -22.35 34.87
CA ASP A 683 12.35 -23.02 35.16
C ASP A 683 12.36 -23.19 36.69
N GLY A 684 12.73 -24.29 37.32
CA GLY A 684 13.22 -25.59 36.88
C GLY A 684 13.33 -26.54 38.09
N GLU A 685 13.78 -27.77 37.84
CA GLU A 685 14.79 -28.54 38.60
C GLU A 685 14.58 -30.05 38.48
N GLU A 686 15.64 -30.69 38.01
CA GLU A 686 15.88 -32.13 37.88
C GLU A 686 16.24 -32.75 39.24
N THR A 687 15.93 -34.04 39.43
CA THR A 687 16.94 -34.99 39.95
C THR A 687 16.61 -36.42 39.53
N GLU A 688 17.60 -37.11 38.95
CA GLU A 688 17.58 -38.50 38.50
C GLU A 688 17.80 -39.51 39.66
N GLU A 689 17.32 -40.76 39.50
CA GLU A 689 18.15 -41.98 39.54
C GLU A 689 17.34 -43.28 39.28
N ASP A 690 17.58 -43.85 38.09
CA ASP A 690 17.99 -45.23 37.75
C ASP A 690 17.27 -46.53 38.23
N GLY A 691 17.25 -47.54 37.32
CA GLY A 691 17.44 -48.94 37.74
C GLY A 691 16.37 -50.03 37.47
N ALA A 692 16.26 -50.50 36.22
CA ALA A 692 16.15 -51.91 35.76
C ALA A 692 14.99 -52.89 36.17
N ALA A 693 14.19 -53.23 35.13
CA ALA A 693 13.79 -54.56 34.63
C ALA A 693 13.29 -55.72 35.55
N ARG A 694 12.05 -56.20 35.32
CA ARG A 694 11.76 -57.64 35.02
C ARG A 694 10.36 -57.92 34.47
N ARG A 695 10.32 -58.66 33.35
CA ARG A 695 9.14 -59.29 32.70
C ARG A 695 8.37 -60.24 33.61
N LYS A 696 7.03 -60.29 33.49
CA LYS A 696 6.24 -61.55 33.43
C LYS A 696 4.91 -61.39 32.69
N ARG A 697 4.60 -62.43 31.89
CA ARG A 697 3.50 -62.57 30.91
C ARG A 697 2.19 -63.09 31.53
N ARG A 698 1.08 -62.75 30.84
CA ARG A 698 -0.22 -63.44 30.65
C ARG A 698 -1.22 -63.49 31.82
N ARG A 699 -2.44 -62.95 31.58
CA ARG A 699 -3.61 -63.73 31.13
C ARG A 699 -4.73 -62.81 30.63
N ALA A 700 -5.29 -63.12 29.46
CA ALA A 700 -6.47 -62.46 28.91
C ALA A 700 -7.72 -62.82 29.72
N GLN A 701 -8.45 -61.80 30.19
CA GLN A 701 -9.83 -61.92 30.63
C GLN A 701 -10.72 -60.99 29.81
N SER A 702 -11.84 -61.57 29.39
CA SER A 702 -12.87 -61.08 28.46
C SER A 702 -13.20 -59.58 28.58
N THR A 703 -13.05 -58.87 27.46
CA THR A 703 -13.55 -57.51 27.20
C THR A 703 -15.06 -57.35 27.45
N LYS A 704 -15.83 -58.45 27.54
CA LYS A 704 -17.27 -58.44 27.82
C LYS A 704 -17.60 -58.29 29.31
N GLN A 705 -16.67 -58.65 30.21
CA GLN A 705 -16.86 -58.53 31.66
C GLN A 705 -16.52 -57.12 32.16
N ARG A 706 -15.42 -56.55 31.63
CA ARG A 706 -15.00 -55.18 31.94
C ARG A 706 -16.03 -54.12 31.50
N LYS A 707 -16.71 -54.35 30.37
CA LYS A 707 -17.77 -53.46 29.87
C LYS A 707 -19.07 -53.54 30.69
N ARG A 708 -19.38 -54.70 31.28
CA ARG A 708 -20.53 -54.87 32.20
C ARG A 708 -20.26 -54.30 33.58
N GLU A 709 -19.05 -54.46 34.11
CA GLU A 709 -18.61 -53.87 35.38
C GLU A 709 -18.51 -52.34 35.28
N GLU A 710 -18.07 -51.80 34.15
CA GLU A 710 -18.01 -50.34 33.91
C GLU A 710 -19.41 -49.73 33.70
N GLU A 711 -20.34 -50.47 33.08
CA GLU A 711 -21.74 -50.05 32.94
C GLU A 711 -22.53 -50.18 34.26
N GLN A 712 -22.27 -51.21 35.07
CA GLN A 712 -22.82 -51.33 36.43
C GLN A 712 -22.25 -50.27 37.35
N ALA A 713 -20.95 -49.99 37.31
CA ALA A 713 -20.33 -48.91 38.09
C ALA A 713 -20.83 -47.53 37.65
N ARG A 714 -21.17 -47.35 36.36
CA ARG A 714 -21.80 -46.12 35.85
C ARG A 714 -23.25 -46.00 36.32
N LYS A 715 -24.04 -47.09 36.28
CA LYS A 715 -25.43 -47.14 36.78
C LYS A 715 -25.51 -47.03 38.31
N GLU A 716 -24.54 -47.55 39.06
CA GLU A 716 -24.41 -47.37 40.51
C GLU A 716 -23.93 -45.96 40.86
N LYS A 717 -23.02 -45.35 40.08
CA LYS A 717 -22.70 -43.91 40.21
C LYS A 717 -23.88 -43.02 39.86
N GLU A 718 -24.72 -43.41 38.91
CA GLU A 718 -25.95 -42.68 38.54
C GLU A 718 -27.04 -42.84 39.61
N LYS A 719 -27.26 -44.05 40.13
CA LYS A 719 -28.17 -44.29 41.26
C LYS A 719 -27.68 -43.63 42.54
N ALA A 720 -26.39 -43.66 42.85
CA ALA A 720 -25.81 -42.96 43.99
C ALA A 720 -25.82 -41.43 43.83
N LYS A 721 -25.77 -40.90 42.59
CA LYS A 721 -26.02 -39.48 42.33
C LYS A 721 -27.50 -39.13 42.47
N ALA A 722 -28.42 -39.97 41.97
CA ALA A 722 -29.87 -39.76 42.04
C ALA A 722 -30.42 -39.86 43.48
N GLU A 723 -29.91 -40.81 44.27
CA GLU A 723 -30.32 -41.05 45.66
C GLU A 723 -29.71 -40.03 46.65
N LYS A 724 -28.57 -39.41 46.31
CA LYS A 724 -28.02 -38.24 47.03
C LYS A 724 -28.77 -36.94 46.72
N THR A 725 -29.52 -36.85 45.63
CA THR A 725 -30.39 -35.69 45.30
C THR A 725 -31.79 -35.73 45.92
N SER A 726 -32.22 -36.82 46.55
CA SER A 726 -33.59 -36.95 47.07
C SER A 726 -33.74 -36.73 48.59
N LYS A 727 -32.63 -36.54 49.33
CA LYS A 727 -32.65 -36.25 50.77
C LYS A 727 -31.59 -35.20 51.16
N THR A 728 -31.81 -33.97 50.72
CA THR A 728 -31.16 -32.77 51.28
C THR A 728 -32.13 -31.60 51.17
N PRO A 729 -32.18 -30.67 52.14
CA PRO A 729 -33.02 -29.49 52.03
C PRO A 729 -32.60 -28.70 50.78
N LYS A 730 -33.57 -28.08 50.08
CA LYS A 730 -33.30 -27.21 48.93
C LYS A 730 -32.09 -26.32 49.22
N PRO A 731 -31.05 -26.26 48.35
CA PRO A 731 -29.94 -25.34 48.57
C PRO A 731 -30.52 -23.91 48.67
N PRO A 732 -29.96 -23.04 49.50
CA PRO A 732 -30.44 -21.67 49.64
C PRO A 732 -30.53 -21.03 48.26
N ALA A 733 -31.55 -20.21 47.99
CA ALA A 733 -31.78 -19.61 46.67
C ALA A 733 -30.52 -18.94 46.08
N GLN A 734 -29.66 -18.41 46.96
CA GLN A 734 -28.34 -17.86 46.65
C GLN A 734 -27.38 -18.86 45.97
N SER A 735 -27.36 -20.15 46.35
CA SER A 735 -26.49 -21.16 45.73
C SER A 735 -26.91 -21.51 44.29
N LYS A 736 -28.21 -21.53 43.99
CA LYS A 736 -28.71 -21.74 42.62
C LYS A 736 -28.45 -20.51 41.72
N GLN A 737 -28.61 -19.31 42.28
CA GLN A 737 -28.30 -18.05 41.60
C GLN A 737 -26.81 -17.95 41.28
N PHE A 738 -25.94 -18.32 42.22
CA PHE A 738 -24.49 -18.35 42.02
C PHE A 738 -24.06 -19.36 40.94
N ILE A 739 -24.61 -20.58 40.95
CA ILE A 739 -24.34 -21.57 39.90
C ILE A 739 -24.82 -21.08 38.52
N LYS A 740 -25.97 -20.39 38.46
CA LYS A 740 -26.47 -19.80 37.22
C LYS A 740 -25.53 -18.69 36.73
N LEU A 741 -25.07 -17.83 37.63
CA LEU A 741 -24.13 -16.75 37.33
C LEU A 741 -22.80 -17.28 36.76
N LEU A 742 -22.23 -18.34 37.34
CA LEU A 742 -21.02 -18.97 36.80
C LEU A 742 -21.21 -19.52 35.38
N LYS A 743 -22.38 -20.11 35.09
CA LYS A 743 -22.70 -20.56 33.73
C LYS A 743 -22.86 -19.40 32.76
N ASP A 744 -23.43 -18.29 33.20
CA ASP A 744 -23.63 -17.12 32.35
C ASP A 744 -22.29 -16.39 32.10
N ILE A 745 -21.36 -16.37 33.07
CA ILE A 745 -19.95 -15.96 32.90
C ILE A 745 -19.28 -16.83 31.84
N GLN A 746 -19.31 -18.16 31.98
CA GLN A 746 -18.70 -19.08 31.02
C GLN A 746 -19.24 -18.86 29.60
N LYS A 747 -20.58 -18.71 29.44
CA LYS A 747 -21.18 -18.42 28.13
C LYS A 747 -20.70 -17.10 27.54
N LYS A 748 -20.46 -16.07 28.36
CA LYS A 748 -19.95 -14.78 27.90
C LYS A 748 -18.47 -14.89 27.50
N GLU A 749 -17.67 -15.62 28.26
CA GLU A 749 -16.28 -15.95 27.88
C GLU A 749 -16.22 -16.72 26.56
N ASP A 750 -17.06 -17.74 26.37
CA ASP A 750 -17.15 -18.51 25.13
C ASP A 750 -17.59 -17.62 23.95
N LEU A 751 -18.51 -16.68 24.17
CA LEU A 751 -18.94 -15.70 23.16
C LEU A 751 -17.80 -14.75 22.78
N ILE A 752 -17.04 -14.23 23.77
CA ILE A 752 -15.89 -13.36 23.52
C ILE A 752 -14.84 -14.10 22.70
N ARG A 753 -14.51 -15.34 23.09
CA ARG A 753 -13.57 -16.19 22.34
C ARG A 753 -14.02 -16.38 20.91
N LYS A 754 -15.30 -16.70 20.69
CA LYS A 754 -15.86 -16.79 19.34
C LYS A 754 -15.72 -15.48 18.56
N CYS A 755 -15.97 -14.34 19.19
CA CYS A 755 -15.78 -13.04 18.52
C CYS A 755 -14.31 -12.82 18.15
N GLU A 756 -13.37 -13.18 19.02
CA GLU A 756 -11.92 -13.07 18.76
C GLU A 756 -11.47 -13.99 17.62
N ASP A 757 -11.94 -15.24 17.60
CA ASP A 757 -11.68 -16.19 16.51
C ASP A 757 -12.18 -15.65 15.16
N GLU A 758 -13.40 -15.12 15.12
CA GLU A 758 -13.97 -14.56 13.88
C GLU A 758 -13.29 -13.25 13.45
N ILE A 759 -12.82 -12.43 14.40
CA ILE A 759 -11.99 -11.26 14.08
C ILE A 759 -10.65 -11.71 13.48
N ALA A 760 -10.02 -12.73 14.04
CA ALA A 760 -8.74 -13.24 13.55
C ALA A 760 -8.87 -13.84 12.14
N ILE A 761 -9.98 -14.55 11.86
CA ILE A 761 -10.32 -15.04 10.51
C ILE A 761 -10.47 -13.86 9.54
N LEU A 762 -11.29 -12.87 9.89
CA LEU A 762 -11.51 -11.70 9.02
C LEU A 762 -10.25 -10.87 8.81
N ASP A 763 -9.35 -10.81 9.80
CA ASP A 763 -8.05 -10.16 9.64
C ASP A 763 -7.15 -10.90 8.66
N ASN A 764 -7.20 -12.23 8.66
CA ASN A 764 -6.50 -13.02 7.65
C ASN A 764 -7.14 -12.88 6.27
N ASP A 765 -8.47 -12.91 6.16
CA ASP A 765 -9.17 -12.73 4.89
C ASP A 765 -8.92 -11.33 4.30
N LEU A 766 -8.83 -10.30 5.15
CA LEU A 766 -8.45 -8.94 4.73
C LEU A 766 -7.02 -8.86 4.19
N ARG A 767 -6.10 -9.65 4.77
CA ARG A 767 -4.70 -9.72 4.33
C ARG A 767 -4.61 -10.39 2.96
N GLU A 768 -5.35 -11.46 2.76
CA GLU A 768 -5.36 -12.23 1.51
C GLU A 768 -6.02 -11.45 0.37
N ALA A 769 -7.12 -10.74 0.65
CA ALA A 769 -7.77 -9.89 -0.35
C ALA A 769 -6.98 -8.60 -0.67
N ASP A 770 -5.91 -8.27 0.06
CA ASP A 770 -5.04 -7.14 -0.24
C ASP A 770 -4.02 -7.52 -1.32
N CYS A 771 -4.49 -7.68 -2.56
CA CYS A 771 -3.70 -8.07 -3.73
C CYS A 771 -3.14 -6.94 -4.63
N PRO A 772 -3.58 -5.65 -4.60
CA PRO A 772 -3.12 -4.66 -5.59
C PRO A 772 -1.61 -4.37 -5.59
N ARG A 773 -0.91 -4.65 -4.48
CA ARG A 773 0.54 -4.46 -4.38
C ARG A 773 1.15 -5.33 -3.29
N THR A 774 2.26 -5.99 -3.59
CA THR A 774 3.12 -6.66 -2.62
C THR A 774 3.63 -5.68 -1.57
N ARG A 775 3.46 -5.99 -0.28
CA ARG A 775 3.85 -5.09 0.81
C ARG A 775 5.23 -5.43 1.37
N VAL A 776 6.08 -4.41 1.37
CA VAL A 776 7.38 -4.44 2.08
C VAL A 776 7.12 -4.50 3.60
N MET A 777 7.85 -5.35 4.33
CA MET A 777 7.80 -5.40 5.79
C MET A 777 8.39 -4.13 6.42
N GLY A 778 9.44 -3.58 5.81
CA GLY A 778 10.09 -2.36 6.27
C GLY A 778 11.48 -2.19 5.68
N LYS A 779 12.22 -1.23 6.23
CA LYS A 779 13.60 -0.92 5.85
C LYS A 779 14.50 -0.93 7.09
N ASP A 780 15.76 -1.27 6.91
CA ASP A 780 16.79 -1.07 7.93
C ASP A 780 17.44 0.31 7.83
N ARG A 781 18.45 0.56 8.68
CA ARG A 781 19.23 1.81 8.70
C ARG A 781 20.02 2.09 7.40
N PHE A 782 20.25 1.07 6.57
CA PHE A 782 20.95 1.18 5.28
C PHE A 782 19.99 1.15 4.09
N TRP A 783 18.69 1.32 4.36
CA TRP A 783 17.62 1.35 3.38
C TRP A 783 17.42 0.05 2.59
N ASN A 784 17.97 -1.06 3.07
CA ASN A 784 17.64 -2.37 2.50
C ASN A 784 16.16 -2.68 2.81
N ARG A 785 15.43 -3.22 1.83
CA ARG A 785 14.00 -3.52 1.91
C ARG A 785 13.79 -4.99 2.22
N TYR A 786 12.95 -5.27 3.20
CA TYR A 786 12.64 -6.63 3.64
C TYR A 786 11.26 -7.04 3.13
N TYR A 787 11.20 -8.18 2.47
CA TYR A 787 10.00 -8.77 1.89
C TYR A 787 9.73 -10.14 2.50
N TRP A 788 8.47 -10.38 2.83
CA TRP A 788 7.94 -11.72 3.05
C TRP A 788 6.68 -11.78 2.20
N PHE A 789 6.71 -12.54 1.11
CA PHE A 789 5.70 -12.41 0.05
C PHE A 789 4.31 -12.85 0.53
N GLU A 790 4.25 -13.79 1.47
CA GLU A 790 3.03 -14.22 2.13
C GLU A 790 2.49 -13.18 3.12
N ARG A 791 3.05 -11.98 3.20
CA ARG A 791 2.53 -10.89 4.02
C ARG A 791 1.15 -10.43 3.54
N ASN A 792 0.83 -10.50 2.25
CA ASN A 792 -0.47 -10.13 1.68
C ASN A 792 -0.75 -10.82 0.33
N GLY A 793 -1.99 -10.76 -0.15
CA GLY A 793 -2.37 -11.22 -1.50
C GLY A 793 -2.53 -12.73 -1.68
N MET A 794 -2.01 -13.56 -0.78
CA MET A 794 -2.07 -15.02 -0.88
C MET A 794 -2.13 -15.72 0.48
N PRO A 795 -2.63 -16.97 0.60
CA PRO A 795 -2.54 -17.74 1.84
C PRO A 795 -1.10 -18.11 2.20
N TYR A 796 -0.77 -18.23 3.49
CA TYR A 796 0.62 -18.48 3.90
C TYR A 796 1.23 -19.81 3.41
N GLY A 797 0.39 -20.83 3.24
CA GLY A 797 0.81 -22.16 2.78
C GLY A 797 0.44 -22.45 1.32
N GLY A 798 0.07 -21.44 0.53
CA GLY A 798 -0.60 -21.64 -0.75
C GLY A 798 -2.09 -22.00 -0.60
N LEU A 799 -2.77 -22.19 -1.73
CA LEU A 799 -4.18 -22.58 -1.76
C LEU A 799 -4.37 -23.97 -1.10
N PRO A 800 -5.30 -24.11 -0.13
CA PRO A 800 -5.50 -25.36 0.61
C PRO A 800 -5.93 -26.57 -0.23
N ASN A 801 -6.44 -26.34 -1.42
CA ASN A 801 -6.91 -27.35 -2.37
C ASN A 801 -5.96 -27.53 -3.56
N SER A 802 -4.80 -26.86 -3.57
CA SER A 802 -3.81 -27.04 -4.65
C SER A 802 -3.05 -28.35 -4.52
N SER A 803 -2.48 -28.81 -5.62
CA SER A 803 -1.55 -29.95 -5.66
C SER A 803 -0.34 -29.81 -4.73
N THR A 804 0.06 -28.59 -4.35
CA THR A 804 1.17 -28.32 -3.41
C THR A 804 0.72 -28.04 -1.98
N ALA A 805 -0.56 -28.21 -1.65
CA ALA A 805 -1.08 -27.94 -0.29
C ALA A 805 -0.38 -28.76 0.81
N SER A 806 0.18 -29.93 0.48
CA SER A 806 0.97 -30.77 1.39
C SER A 806 2.28 -30.12 1.83
N ALA A 807 2.83 -29.18 1.05
CA ALA A 807 4.06 -28.45 1.38
C ALA A 807 3.86 -27.51 2.58
N GLN A 808 2.66 -26.96 2.77
CA GLN A 808 2.31 -26.05 3.86
C GLN A 808 3.18 -24.77 3.93
N TYR A 809 3.81 -24.35 2.84
CA TYR A 809 4.46 -23.05 2.66
C TYR A 809 4.30 -22.61 1.19
N ALA A 810 4.48 -21.30 0.92
CA ALA A 810 4.49 -20.78 -0.45
C ALA A 810 5.93 -20.42 -0.87
N ASN A 811 6.52 -19.36 -0.31
CA ASN A 811 7.92 -18.98 -0.53
C ASN A 811 8.82 -19.37 0.66
N GLY A 812 8.35 -19.12 1.88
CA GLY A 812 9.01 -19.57 3.12
C GLY A 812 10.30 -18.83 3.48
N CYS A 813 10.62 -17.70 2.85
CA CYS A 813 11.84 -16.93 3.12
C CYS A 813 11.57 -15.43 3.37
N ILE A 814 12.47 -14.76 4.10
CA ILE A 814 12.54 -13.29 4.11
C ILE A 814 13.56 -12.85 3.07
N TRP A 815 13.13 -12.10 2.06
CA TRP A 815 13.98 -11.55 1.02
C TRP A 815 14.43 -10.13 1.36
N VAL A 816 15.68 -9.82 1.05
CA VAL A 816 16.33 -8.54 1.32
C VAL A 816 16.82 -7.95 0.01
N GLN A 817 16.22 -6.84 -0.40
CA GLN A 817 16.58 -6.08 -1.58
C GLN A 817 17.44 -4.88 -1.17
N GLY A 818 18.48 -4.57 -1.95
CA GLY A 818 19.27 -3.34 -1.73
C GLY A 818 18.46 -2.05 -1.94
N PRO A 819 19.00 -0.90 -1.51
CA PRO A 819 18.37 0.40 -1.70
C PRO A 819 18.28 0.80 -3.18
N ASP A 820 17.32 1.65 -3.55
CA ASP A 820 17.36 2.27 -4.87
C ASP A 820 18.49 3.32 -4.99
N ASP A 821 18.83 3.72 -6.21
CA ASP A 821 20.00 4.60 -6.43
C ASP A 821 19.87 5.95 -5.72
N LEU A 822 18.65 6.51 -5.64
CA LEU A 822 18.40 7.78 -4.95
C LEU A 822 18.54 7.62 -3.42
N GLU A 823 18.05 6.51 -2.86
CA GLU A 823 18.21 6.17 -1.45
C GLU A 823 19.69 5.92 -1.12
N ARG A 824 20.41 5.23 -1.99
CA ARG A 824 21.83 4.96 -1.81
C ARG A 824 22.64 6.26 -1.81
N GLU A 825 22.52 7.09 -2.84
CA GLU A 825 23.22 8.38 -2.94
C GLU A 825 22.82 9.36 -1.83
N GLY A 826 21.56 9.29 -1.38
CA GLY A 826 21.02 10.20 -0.37
C GLY A 826 21.35 9.85 1.07
N TYR A 827 21.65 8.59 1.39
CA TYR A 827 21.81 8.13 2.78
C TYR A 827 23.05 7.27 3.04
N VAL A 828 23.58 6.58 2.03
CA VAL A 828 24.72 5.66 2.17
C VAL A 828 25.97 6.26 1.52
N ASP A 829 25.90 6.53 0.22
CA ASP A 829 26.98 7.10 -0.60
C ASP A 829 26.93 8.62 -0.58
N LEU A 830 26.88 9.20 0.64
CA LEU A 830 26.77 10.63 0.85
C LEU A 830 27.93 11.40 0.18
N PRO A 831 27.72 12.66 -0.24
CA PRO A 831 28.80 13.56 -0.65
C PRO A 831 29.91 13.66 0.41
N ALA A 832 31.16 13.88 -0.02
CA ALA A 832 32.34 13.87 0.85
C ALA A 832 32.19 14.76 2.10
N ASP A 833 31.66 15.98 1.96
CA ASP A 833 31.47 16.90 3.08
C ASP A 833 30.55 16.33 4.18
N LEU A 834 29.48 15.62 3.78
CA LEU A 834 28.55 14.99 4.71
C LEU A 834 29.11 13.70 5.31
N GLN A 835 29.92 12.95 4.54
CA GLN A 835 30.67 11.82 5.09
C GLN A 835 31.70 12.28 6.11
N ASP A 836 32.36 13.41 5.90
CA ASP A 836 33.32 13.99 6.84
C ASP A 836 32.63 14.47 8.12
N GLU A 837 31.44 15.07 8.03
CA GLU A 837 30.62 15.40 9.21
C GLU A 837 30.24 14.13 9.99
N TYR A 838 29.79 13.09 9.29
CA TYR A 838 29.43 11.82 9.91
C TYR A 838 30.65 11.15 10.56
N LYS A 839 31.80 11.15 9.87
CA LYS A 839 33.07 10.63 10.36
C LYS A 839 33.60 11.41 11.55
N ALA A 840 33.42 12.73 11.59
CA ALA A 840 33.78 13.55 12.75
C ALA A 840 32.95 13.19 13.99
N LYS A 841 31.68 12.76 13.80
CA LYS A 841 30.78 12.39 14.89
C LYS A 841 30.98 10.95 15.37
N PHE A 842 31.22 10.01 14.46
CA PHE A 842 31.18 8.57 14.74
C PHE A 842 32.49 7.82 14.44
N ASN A 843 33.53 8.54 14.01
CA ASN A 843 34.85 8.01 13.68
C ASN A 843 34.86 6.91 12.59
N MET A 844 33.85 6.91 11.72
CA MET A 844 33.71 6.04 10.54
C MET A 844 32.79 6.70 9.52
N THR A 845 32.87 6.32 8.25
CA THR A 845 31.89 6.72 7.22
C THR A 845 30.63 5.85 7.26
N VAL A 846 29.56 6.25 6.57
CA VAL A 846 28.34 5.43 6.47
C VAL A 846 28.60 4.10 5.75
N PRO A 847 29.34 4.05 4.62
CA PRO A 847 29.71 2.78 3.99
C PRO A 847 30.58 1.88 4.89
N GLU A 848 31.52 2.45 5.65
CA GLU A 848 32.31 1.71 6.64
C GLU A 848 31.42 1.10 7.73
N ARG A 849 30.43 1.86 8.22
CA ARG A 849 29.43 1.37 9.17
C ARG A 849 28.59 0.24 8.59
N LYS A 850 28.13 0.37 7.34
CA LYS A 850 27.36 -0.66 6.62
C LYS A 850 28.15 -1.97 6.55
N ALA A 851 29.40 -1.92 6.11
CA ALA A 851 30.28 -3.09 6.04
C ALA A 851 30.50 -3.73 7.43
N MET A 852 30.68 -2.91 8.47
CA MET A 852 30.87 -3.39 9.85
C MET A 852 29.61 -4.09 10.40
N GLU A 853 28.45 -3.44 10.30
CA GLU A 853 27.19 -3.87 10.91
C GLU A 853 26.45 -4.96 10.10
N GLU A 854 26.62 -5.03 8.77
CA GLU A 854 26.04 -6.11 7.95
C GLU A 854 26.88 -7.40 7.94
N GLY A 855 28.16 -7.31 8.28
CA GLY A 855 29.05 -8.46 8.38
C GLY A 855 29.52 -9.00 7.03
N LYS A 856 29.41 -10.32 6.82
CA LYS A 856 30.02 -11.01 5.66
C LYS A 856 29.27 -10.81 4.34
N THR A 857 27.99 -10.49 4.40
CA THR A 857 27.10 -10.46 3.23
C THR A 857 26.39 -9.11 3.15
N SER A 858 26.15 -8.61 1.94
CA SER A 858 25.57 -7.29 1.72
C SER A 858 24.86 -7.22 0.36
N VAL A 859 23.94 -6.26 0.24
CA VAL A 859 23.31 -5.85 -1.01
C VAL A 859 23.47 -4.33 -1.14
N TYR A 860 23.75 -3.88 -2.37
CA TYR A 860 24.17 -2.50 -2.65
C TYR A 860 23.14 -1.71 -3.47
N ASN A 861 22.32 -2.37 -4.27
CA ASN A 861 21.35 -1.68 -5.13
C ASN A 861 20.03 -2.48 -5.26
N ALA A 862 19.01 -1.85 -5.83
CA ALA A 862 17.67 -2.43 -5.95
C ALA A 862 17.58 -3.66 -6.88
N ARG A 863 18.62 -3.95 -7.68
CA ARG A 863 18.70 -5.16 -8.52
C ARG A 863 19.27 -6.36 -7.75
N GLN A 864 19.87 -6.12 -6.59
CA GLN A 864 20.50 -7.15 -5.80
C GLN A 864 19.59 -7.65 -4.68
N TRP A 865 19.53 -8.97 -4.56
CA TRP A 865 18.68 -9.69 -3.63
C TRP A 865 19.50 -10.72 -2.85
N GLY A 866 19.20 -10.86 -1.56
CA GLY A 866 19.58 -12.01 -0.76
C GLY A 866 18.40 -12.45 0.09
N TYR A 867 18.52 -13.57 0.81
CA TYR A 867 17.42 -14.06 1.64
C TYR A 867 17.88 -14.68 2.95
N ILE A 868 16.95 -14.76 3.89
CA ILE A 868 17.05 -15.44 5.17
C ILE A 868 16.03 -16.58 5.17
N SER A 869 16.47 -17.80 5.49
CA SER A 869 15.63 -19.00 5.47
C SER A 869 15.59 -19.78 6.79
N GLU A 870 16.38 -19.40 7.80
CA GLU A 870 16.42 -20.10 9.09
C GLU A 870 15.64 -19.30 10.16
N PRO A 871 14.77 -19.95 10.97
CA PRO A 871 14.04 -19.29 12.05
C PRO A 871 14.93 -18.55 13.05
N GLU A 872 16.10 -19.10 13.37
CA GLU A 872 17.04 -18.53 14.33
C GLU A 872 17.58 -17.17 13.85
N HIS A 873 17.84 -17.05 12.54
CA HIS A 873 18.29 -15.80 11.93
C HIS A 873 17.20 -14.71 11.95
N VAL A 874 15.90 -15.08 11.99
CA VAL A 874 14.82 -14.09 12.17
C VAL A 874 14.92 -13.43 13.55
N ASP A 875 15.23 -14.22 14.58
CA ASP A 875 15.42 -13.72 15.94
C ASP A 875 16.65 -12.84 16.07
N GLU A 876 17.75 -13.22 15.42
CA GLU A 876 18.96 -12.40 15.35
C GLU A 876 18.71 -11.08 14.62
N LEU A 877 17.95 -11.11 13.51
CA LEU A 877 17.56 -9.91 12.78
C LEU A 877 16.74 -8.96 13.68
N ILE A 878 15.74 -9.46 14.40
CA ILE A 878 14.94 -8.66 15.35
C ILE A 878 15.80 -8.06 16.46
N LYS A 879 16.84 -8.78 16.92
CA LYS A 879 17.80 -8.32 17.94
C LYS A 879 18.82 -7.30 17.42
N TRP A 880 19.10 -7.30 16.12
CA TRP A 880 20.01 -6.37 15.45
C TRP A 880 19.38 -5.00 15.20
N LEU A 881 18.08 -4.97 14.88
CA LEU A 881 17.31 -3.73 14.66
C LEU A 881 17.17 -2.90 15.96
N ASP A 882 17.47 -1.60 15.87
CA ASP A 882 17.38 -0.67 16.99
C ASP A 882 15.99 0.00 17.05
N PRO A 883 15.18 -0.26 18.10
CA PRO A 883 13.84 0.33 18.23
C PRO A 883 13.86 1.86 18.44
N ARG A 884 15.04 2.47 18.63
CA ARG A 884 15.22 3.93 18.71
C ARG A 884 15.29 4.59 17.32
N GLY A 885 15.50 3.81 16.26
CA GLY A 885 15.52 4.28 14.87
C GLY A 885 14.12 4.41 14.28
N PHE A 886 13.94 5.23 13.26
CA PHE A 886 12.62 5.49 12.66
C PHE A 886 12.20 4.38 11.70
N ASN A 887 13.11 3.91 10.84
CA ASN A 887 12.85 2.84 9.89
C ASN A 887 12.85 1.48 10.61
N GLU A 888 13.85 1.26 11.47
CA GLU A 888 14.04 -0.01 12.15
C GLU A 888 12.94 -0.33 13.16
N LEU A 889 12.39 0.67 13.86
CA LEU A 889 11.24 0.47 14.74
C LEU A 889 10.03 -0.06 13.97
N LYS A 890 9.82 0.39 12.72
CA LYS A 890 8.70 -0.09 11.89
C LYS A 890 8.93 -1.52 11.42
N LEU A 891 10.11 -1.80 10.87
CA LEU A 891 10.49 -3.15 10.43
C LEU A 891 10.43 -4.15 11.58
N ARG A 892 10.97 -3.79 12.74
CA ARG A 892 10.97 -4.63 13.94
C ARG A 892 9.55 -4.95 14.43
N LYS A 893 8.63 -3.98 14.39
CA LYS A 893 7.24 -4.21 14.75
C LYS A 893 6.58 -5.23 13.83
N GLU A 894 6.80 -5.10 12.52
CA GLU A 894 6.26 -6.02 11.52
C GLU A 894 6.84 -7.44 11.69
N LEU A 895 8.15 -7.56 11.87
CA LEU A 895 8.81 -8.85 12.11
C LEU A 895 8.27 -9.54 13.38
N LEU A 896 8.07 -8.80 14.48
CA LEU A 896 7.46 -9.36 15.69
C LEU A 896 6.02 -9.82 15.46
N ASN A 897 5.25 -9.07 14.68
CA ASN A 897 3.84 -9.37 14.42
C ASN A 897 3.64 -10.65 13.60
N TYR A 898 4.64 -11.00 12.77
CA TYR A 898 4.61 -12.19 11.91
C TYR A 898 5.62 -13.28 12.30
N LYS A 899 6.39 -13.09 13.38
CA LYS A 899 7.51 -13.95 13.77
C LYS A 899 7.14 -15.44 13.77
N GLU A 900 6.09 -15.82 14.51
CA GLU A 900 5.68 -17.21 14.65
C GLU A 900 5.25 -17.83 13.32
N LYS A 901 4.60 -17.05 12.45
CA LYS A 901 4.17 -17.51 11.12
C LYS A 901 5.37 -17.70 10.20
N ILE A 902 6.27 -16.72 10.16
CA ILE A 902 7.50 -16.81 9.36
C ILE A 902 8.32 -18.04 9.77
N ALA A 903 8.56 -18.23 11.07
CA ALA A 903 9.31 -19.37 11.58
C ALA A 903 8.66 -20.72 11.19
N LYS A 904 7.34 -20.85 11.38
CA LYS A 904 6.60 -22.05 10.99
C LYS A 904 6.76 -22.38 9.49
N HIS A 905 6.65 -21.37 8.62
CA HIS A 905 6.73 -21.61 7.18
C HIS A 905 8.19 -21.85 6.70
N MET A 906 9.20 -21.31 7.39
CA MET A 906 10.61 -21.68 7.19
C MET A 906 10.86 -23.15 7.57
N GLU A 907 10.32 -23.62 8.69
CA GLU A 907 10.42 -25.03 9.13
C GLU A 907 9.71 -25.98 8.16
N ASN A 908 8.51 -25.61 7.68
CA ASN A 908 7.78 -26.37 6.67
C ASN A 908 8.58 -26.48 5.36
N ARG A 909 9.16 -25.37 4.89
CA ARG A 909 10.05 -25.37 3.72
C ARG A 909 11.25 -26.30 3.91
N LYS A 910 11.92 -26.22 5.07
CA LYS A 910 13.07 -27.08 5.40
C LYS A 910 12.69 -28.56 5.38
N THR A 911 11.53 -28.90 5.93
CA THR A 911 11.02 -30.28 5.95
C THR A 911 10.72 -30.78 4.54
N TYR A 912 10.00 -29.99 3.75
CA TYR A 912 9.62 -30.33 2.38
C TYR A 912 10.84 -30.56 1.46
N LEU A 913 11.86 -29.70 1.57
CA LEU A 913 13.09 -29.85 0.78
C LEU A 913 13.91 -31.08 1.21
N ALA A 914 13.98 -31.39 2.51
CA ALA A 914 14.71 -32.55 3.03
C ALA A 914 14.07 -33.90 2.62
N GLU A 915 12.73 -33.99 2.60
CA GLU A 915 12.01 -35.20 2.17
C GLU A 915 12.36 -35.58 0.71
N SER A 916 12.57 -34.57 -0.13
CA SER A 916 12.99 -34.74 -1.53
C SER A 916 14.42 -35.26 -1.65
N GLU A 917 15.37 -34.65 -0.92
CA GLU A 917 16.78 -35.08 -0.93
C GLU A 917 16.90 -36.54 -0.43
N GLU A 918 16.13 -36.91 0.60
CA GLU A 918 16.08 -38.30 1.06
C GLU A 918 15.51 -39.26 0.01
N ALA A 919 14.50 -38.83 -0.76
CA ALA A 919 13.93 -39.64 -1.83
C ALA A 919 14.93 -39.85 -2.97
N GLU A 920 15.62 -38.79 -3.38
CA GLU A 920 16.69 -38.84 -4.39
C GLU A 920 17.85 -39.74 -3.96
N HIS A 921 18.34 -39.59 -2.72
CA HIS A 921 19.39 -40.47 -2.18
C HIS A 921 18.96 -41.94 -2.06
N LYS A 922 17.69 -42.21 -1.72
CA LYS A 922 17.14 -43.58 -1.68
C LYS A 922 17.03 -44.18 -3.09
N GLU A 923 16.74 -43.39 -4.11
CA GLU A 923 16.76 -43.82 -5.51
C GLU A 923 18.18 -44.11 -6.01
N GLU A 924 19.13 -43.22 -5.71
CA GLU A 924 20.53 -43.35 -6.10
C GLU A 924 21.22 -44.56 -5.44
N ALA A 925 20.90 -44.83 -4.16
CA ALA A 925 21.34 -46.03 -3.45
C ALA A 925 20.77 -47.34 -4.03
N LYS A 926 19.58 -47.30 -4.65
CA LYS A 926 19.05 -48.46 -5.40
C LYS A 926 19.77 -48.66 -6.73
N ARG A 927 20.20 -47.57 -7.39
CA ARG A 927 20.95 -47.60 -8.67
C ARG A 927 22.37 -48.19 -8.52
N THR A 928 23.00 -48.04 -7.36
CA THR A 928 24.34 -48.59 -7.06
C THR A 928 24.35 -50.08 -6.65
N SER A 929 23.18 -50.73 -6.55
CA SER A 929 23.09 -52.18 -6.30
C SER A 929 23.39 -52.98 -7.59
N SER A 930 24.63 -53.49 -7.68
CA SER A 930 25.18 -54.21 -8.83
C SER A 930 24.51 -55.57 -9.10
N ARG A 931 23.34 -55.59 -9.76
CA ARG A 931 22.88 -56.75 -10.53
C ARG A 931 22.40 -56.31 -11.91
N ILE A 932 23.29 -56.56 -12.87
CA ILE A 932 23.16 -56.45 -14.32
C ILE A 932 21.74 -56.77 -14.80
N ARG A 933 21.06 -55.74 -15.31
CA ARG A 933 20.06 -55.85 -16.37
C ARG A 933 19.90 -54.48 -17.00
N ASP A 934 20.12 -54.38 -18.31
CA ASP A 934 19.89 -53.18 -19.13
C ASP A 934 18.50 -52.61 -18.84
N LYS A 935 18.44 -51.62 -17.94
CA LYS A 935 17.30 -50.75 -17.75
C LYS A 935 17.75 -49.38 -18.21
N THR A 936 17.04 -48.84 -19.19
CA THR A 936 17.04 -47.42 -19.54
C THR A 936 17.07 -46.60 -18.25
N PRO A 937 17.91 -45.55 -18.13
CA PRO A 937 17.94 -44.73 -16.92
C PRO A 937 16.51 -44.26 -16.60
N GLU A 938 15.99 -44.60 -15.42
CA GLU A 938 14.72 -44.02 -14.96
C GLU A 938 14.92 -42.50 -14.86
N PRO A 939 13.96 -41.68 -15.36
CA PRO A 939 14.09 -40.24 -15.34
C PRO A 939 14.26 -39.74 -13.89
N PRO A 940 14.97 -38.62 -13.67
CA PRO A 940 15.12 -38.07 -12.32
C PRO A 940 13.75 -37.72 -11.73
N SER A 941 13.52 -38.07 -10.46
CA SER A 941 12.28 -37.75 -9.75
C SER A 941 12.31 -36.32 -9.21
N TYR A 942 12.13 -35.32 -10.08
CA TYR A 942 12.00 -33.92 -9.67
C TYR A 942 10.66 -33.66 -8.95
N ARG A 943 10.66 -32.79 -7.93
CA ARG A 943 9.45 -32.42 -7.17
C ARG A 943 8.40 -31.73 -8.04
N CYS A 944 8.85 -30.84 -8.93
CA CYS A 944 7.96 -30.10 -9.82
C CYS A 944 7.12 -30.99 -10.75
N LEU A 945 7.51 -32.25 -10.98
CA LEU A 945 6.74 -33.23 -11.74
C LEU A 945 5.49 -33.74 -10.99
N GLN A 946 5.40 -33.49 -9.69
CA GLN A 946 4.22 -33.84 -8.87
C GLN A 946 3.15 -32.75 -8.90
N TRP A 947 3.46 -31.57 -9.43
CA TRP A 947 2.48 -30.50 -9.56
C TRP A 947 1.50 -30.80 -10.67
N GLU A 948 0.21 -30.71 -10.35
CA GLU A 948 -0.88 -30.83 -11.31
C GLU A 948 -1.78 -29.58 -11.18
N ASN A 949 -2.29 -29.09 -12.31
CA ASN A 949 -3.24 -27.98 -12.36
C ASN A 949 -4.68 -28.46 -12.15
N SER A 950 -5.04 -28.81 -10.92
CA SER A 950 -6.40 -29.27 -10.61
C SER A 950 -7.46 -28.17 -10.83
N THR A 951 -7.11 -26.91 -10.61
CA THR A 951 -7.97 -25.74 -10.83
C THR A 951 -8.42 -25.63 -12.29
N ALA A 952 -7.52 -25.78 -13.27
CA ALA A 952 -7.91 -25.77 -14.68
C ALA A 952 -8.84 -26.95 -15.03
N ILE A 953 -8.56 -28.15 -14.51
CA ILE A 953 -9.43 -29.32 -14.73
C ILE A 953 -10.83 -29.10 -14.15
N ASP A 954 -10.92 -28.52 -12.96
CA ASP A 954 -12.20 -28.34 -12.27
C ASP A 954 -13.03 -27.17 -12.85
N GLU A 955 -12.39 -26.06 -13.19
CA GLU A 955 -13.08 -24.84 -13.66
C GLU A 955 -13.22 -24.76 -15.18
N VAL A 956 -12.19 -25.18 -15.93
CA VAL A 956 -12.16 -25.12 -17.41
C VAL A 956 -12.52 -26.48 -18.02
N GLY A 957 -12.20 -27.59 -17.36
CA GLY A 957 -12.49 -28.95 -17.82
C GLY A 957 -11.33 -29.64 -18.54
N HIS A 958 -10.21 -28.96 -18.75
CA HIS A 958 -8.99 -29.44 -19.38
C HIS A 958 -7.80 -28.52 -18.99
N LEU A 959 -6.57 -28.95 -19.27
CA LEU A 959 -5.37 -28.15 -19.02
C LEU A 959 -5.29 -26.94 -19.95
N HIS A 960 -4.53 -25.91 -19.57
CA HIS A 960 -4.36 -24.75 -20.41
C HIS A 960 -3.65 -25.04 -21.73
N SER A 961 -2.64 -25.90 -21.70
CA SER A 961 -1.85 -26.36 -22.86
C SER A 961 -2.63 -27.29 -23.80
N ASP A 962 -3.68 -27.93 -23.30
CA ASP A 962 -4.54 -28.80 -24.09
C ASP A 962 -5.57 -28.01 -24.91
N PRO A 963 -5.91 -28.47 -26.14
CA PRO A 963 -6.97 -27.86 -26.94
C PRO A 963 -8.34 -28.06 -26.27
N PRO A 964 -9.28 -27.11 -26.43
CA PRO A 964 -10.60 -27.23 -25.84
C PRO A 964 -11.32 -28.50 -26.36
N PRO A 965 -11.95 -29.28 -25.48
CA PRO A 965 -12.61 -30.52 -25.88
C PRO A 965 -13.76 -30.22 -26.86
N PRO A 966 -14.01 -31.09 -27.84
CA PRO A 966 -15.05 -30.85 -28.84
C PRO A 966 -16.42 -30.65 -28.18
N PRO A 967 -17.27 -29.76 -28.73
CA PRO A 967 -18.56 -29.44 -28.13
C PRO A 967 -19.40 -30.71 -28.00
N ARG A 968 -19.66 -31.15 -26.76
CA ARG A 968 -20.41 -32.39 -26.51
C ARG A 968 -21.83 -32.27 -27.04
N SER A 969 -22.32 -33.34 -27.68
CA SER A 969 -23.67 -33.36 -28.26
C SER A 969 -24.76 -33.03 -27.23
N ARG A 970 -25.72 -32.17 -27.64
CA ARG A 970 -26.84 -31.61 -26.86
C ARG A 970 -27.63 -32.61 -25.98
N LYS A 971 -27.56 -33.91 -26.25
CA LYS A 971 -28.22 -34.97 -25.47
C LYS A 971 -27.51 -35.30 -24.15
N GLN A 972 -26.19 -35.18 -24.08
CA GLN A 972 -25.45 -35.38 -22.83
C GLN A 972 -25.53 -34.15 -21.91
N THR A 973 -25.61 -32.95 -22.49
CA THR A 973 -25.78 -31.68 -21.77
C THR A 973 -27.08 -31.69 -20.95
N LYS A 974 -28.21 -32.11 -21.56
CA LYS A 974 -29.50 -32.24 -20.84
C LYS A 974 -29.50 -33.25 -19.70
N LYS A 975 -28.70 -34.31 -19.77
CA LYS A 975 -28.62 -35.32 -18.69
C LYS A 975 -27.81 -34.80 -17.49
N ARG A 976 -26.84 -33.91 -17.74
CA ARG A 976 -26.03 -33.25 -16.71
C ARG A 976 -26.76 -32.02 -16.14
N GLU A 977 -27.48 -31.26 -16.96
CA GLU A 977 -28.40 -30.19 -16.55
C GLU A 977 -29.55 -30.74 -15.67
N ALA A 978 -30.13 -31.89 -16.04
CA ALA A 978 -31.14 -32.55 -15.21
C ALA A 978 -30.58 -33.16 -13.91
N GLN A 979 -29.26 -33.32 -13.78
CA GLN A 979 -28.60 -33.70 -12.53
C GLN A 979 -28.14 -32.47 -11.71
N SER A 980 -27.98 -31.30 -12.33
CA SER A 980 -27.66 -30.03 -11.66
C SER A 980 -28.89 -29.23 -11.21
N ASP A 981 -30.10 -29.59 -11.67
CA ASP A 981 -31.38 -28.94 -11.31
C ASP A 981 -32.01 -29.44 -10.00
N ALA A 982 -31.29 -30.23 -9.20
CA ALA A 982 -31.61 -30.30 -7.77
C ALA A 982 -31.24 -28.94 -7.15
N PRO A 983 -32.09 -28.33 -6.29
CA PRO A 983 -31.94 -26.93 -5.90
C PRO A 983 -30.54 -26.68 -5.36
N ALA A 984 -29.73 -25.99 -6.15
CA ALA A 984 -28.45 -25.48 -5.73
C ALA A 984 -28.69 -24.56 -4.54
N ALA A 985 -28.06 -24.88 -3.41
CA ALA A 985 -27.96 -23.93 -2.31
C ALA A 985 -27.41 -22.61 -2.88
N PRO A 986 -27.91 -21.44 -2.41
CA PRO A 986 -27.48 -20.16 -2.93
C PRO A 986 -25.96 -20.11 -2.89
N ALA A 987 -25.33 -19.71 -4.00
CA ALA A 987 -23.89 -19.56 -4.14
C ALA A 987 -23.33 -18.89 -2.88
N THR A 988 -22.74 -19.72 -2.03
CA THR A 988 -22.09 -19.26 -0.81
C THR A 988 -20.90 -18.46 -1.28
N LYS A 989 -20.97 -17.13 -1.15
CA LYS A 989 -19.80 -16.32 -0.85
C LYS A 989 -18.98 -17.11 0.14
N THR A 990 -17.84 -17.62 -0.31
CA THR A 990 -17.04 -18.60 0.40
C THR A 990 -16.39 -17.90 1.59
N ARG A 991 -17.12 -17.77 2.69
CA ARG A 991 -16.52 -17.67 4.01
C ARG A 991 -15.77 -18.99 4.20
N ARG A 992 -14.46 -18.95 3.96
CA ARG A 992 -13.54 -20.09 4.07
C ARG A 992 -13.76 -20.77 5.41
N ARG A 993 -14.34 -21.96 5.35
CA ARG A 993 -14.73 -22.71 6.54
C ARG A 993 -13.66 -23.76 6.83
N ARG A 994 -12.83 -23.42 7.82
CA ARG A 994 -12.24 -24.28 8.87
C ARG A 994 -11.74 -25.67 8.46
N GLY A 995 -10.42 -25.83 8.42
CA GLY A 995 -9.73 -26.99 9.01
C GLY A 995 -9.25 -26.60 10.41
N GLY A 996 -9.53 -27.45 11.40
CA GLY A 996 -9.04 -27.28 12.77
C GLY A 996 -7.63 -27.83 12.95
#